data_AF-A0A183L1W2-F1
#
_entry.id   AF-A0A183L1W2-F1
#
_cell.length_a   1.000
_cell.length_b   1.000
_cell.length_c   1.000
_cell.angle_alpha   90.00
_cell.angle_beta   90.00
_cell.angle_gamma   90.00
#
_symmetry.space_group_name_H-M   'P 1'
#
loop_
_entity.id
_entity.type
_entity.pdbx_description
1 polymer ?
#
loop_
_entity_poly.entity_id
_entity_poly.type
_entity_poly.pdbx_seq_one_letter_code
_entity_poly.pdbx_strand_id
1 'polypeptide(L)'
;MERPNNVGDWEDQSNSNGNEEIQLGSTGNQRNPLDSGWTTKAKYGRDATILRTIEDVRTRRGADIASDHHLVVANLKLRLKKNWTTGQAALQRFNTAFHRDTNKFNEFKIALNNRLQALQNLLKEEETTMEDNWKGIKEALTSTCQEVLGLKKHHHKGWISIETLEKIKERKKKKAATNNSRTRAEKVQAQDEYTEANKQVKKSIRADKKKYVKELATTAEKAAREGNMKQLYDATKKLAEKYSKPERPVKDKEGRPITEIQQQPNRWVEYFEELLNRPALMNPPNIETTHTDLPIDVNPPTTEEIRMAIRQIKSGEAAGPDNIPAEALKSDIEVTTNIFHLIKNMWEEEQVPMDWKEGHLIKIPKKGDQSKCGNYRGITLLSVSGKVFNRVLLNRMKDAVLKFNTENSNTITLDGETLEDVESFTYLGSIIDEQGGSNADVKARIRKASTAFLQLKNIWNSKQLSTNIKVRIFNTNVKAVLLYGAETWRTTTTIIKKVQVFINSCLRKILNIHWPDTISNSLLWERTNQSPAEEEIRKRRWKWIGRTLRKSSNCITRQALTWNPEGKWRRGRPKNTLRREIKADMERMNNNWKELERIAQDRVGWRMQTGRQIGLAMSLENPNIDVCCLSEIRIQDSGEAVQIRSPTVASKSLFHVCLSGDPMTSSSGFVGVVAARSARAEAALIDQRVSVIK
;
A
#
# COMPACT_ATOMS: atom_id res chain seq x y z
N MET A 1 61.67 -1.35 -38.33
CA MET A 1 62.80 -1.30 -37.38
C MET A 1 62.41 -0.37 -36.25
N GLU A 2 62.62 -0.83 -35.02
CA GLU A 2 62.56 -0.10 -33.75
C GLU A 2 61.21 0.51 -33.29
N ARG A 3 60.64 -0.20 -32.30
CA ARG A 3 59.75 0.17 -31.17
C ARG A 3 58.49 1.03 -31.46
N PRO A 4 57.29 0.46 -31.25
CA PRO A 4 56.04 1.23 -31.29
C PRO A 4 55.59 1.69 -29.90
N ASN A 5 55.21 2.97 -29.86
CA ASN A 5 53.92 3.53 -29.44
C ASN A 5 53.24 3.09 -28.12
N ASN A 6 53.04 4.11 -27.28
CA ASN A 6 51.78 4.39 -26.58
C ASN A 6 50.54 3.95 -27.36
N VAL A 7 49.63 3.16 -26.75
CA VAL A 7 48.16 3.32 -26.82
C VAL A 7 47.53 2.56 -25.63
N GLY A 8 46.45 3.10 -25.03
CA GLY A 8 45.26 2.30 -24.71
C GLY A 8 44.95 2.00 -23.23
N ASP A 9 44.09 2.81 -22.61
CA ASP A 9 42.67 2.51 -22.35
C ASP A 9 42.21 1.09 -21.94
N TRP A 10 41.39 1.06 -20.86
CA TRP A 10 40.30 0.14 -20.48
C TRP A 10 40.52 -1.23 -19.81
N GLU A 11 39.59 -1.49 -18.87
CA GLU A 11 39.05 -2.79 -18.38
C GLU A 11 39.94 -3.66 -17.48
N ASP A 12 39.42 -4.55 -16.62
CA ASP A 12 38.24 -4.69 -15.78
C ASP A 12 38.51 -5.97 -14.95
N GLN A 13 37.86 -6.12 -13.81
CA GLN A 13 37.48 -7.42 -13.21
C GLN A 13 38.52 -8.50 -12.77
N SER A 14 38.51 -8.71 -11.45
CA SER A 14 37.99 -9.93 -10.79
C SER A 14 38.93 -11.01 -10.19
N ASN A 15 38.53 -11.41 -8.97
CA ASN A 15 38.62 -12.73 -8.32
C ASN A 15 39.98 -13.36 -8.02
N SER A 16 40.21 -13.72 -6.75
CA SER A 16 39.87 -15.06 -6.21
C SER A 16 40.69 -15.40 -4.96
N ASN A 17 40.09 -16.25 -4.10
CA ASN A 17 40.70 -17.28 -3.24
C ASN A 17 41.79 -16.86 -2.24
N GLY A 18 41.75 -17.27 -0.97
CA GLY A 18 41.47 -18.61 -0.48
C GLY A 18 41.56 -18.65 1.04
N ASN A 19 40.95 -19.68 1.59
CA ASN A 19 40.91 -20.04 3.00
C ASN A 19 42.30 -20.18 3.61
N GLU A 20 42.43 -19.88 4.90
CA GLU A 20 43.09 -20.81 5.82
C GLU A 20 42.50 -20.68 7.23
N GLU A 21 41.95 -21.81 7.67
CA GLU A 21 41.45 -22.08 9.00
C GLU A 21 42.53 -22.90 9.71
N ILE A 22 43.07 -22.43 10.84
CA ILE A 22 43.74 -23.31 11.82
C ILE A 22 43.33 -22.88 13.23
N GLN A 23 42.63 -23.79 13.91
CA GLN A 23 42.37 -23.78 15.34
C GLN A 23 43.56 -24.35 16.14
N LEU A 24 43.44 -24.24 17.47
CA LEU A 24 44.16 -24.91 18.56
C LEU A 24 45.26 -24.00 19.16
N GLY A 25 45.34 -23.79 20.48
CA GLY A 25 44.73 -24.49 21.59
C GLY A 25 44.96 -23.77 22.93
N SER A 26 44.29 -24.32 23.93
CA SER A 26 44.29 -23.93 25.34
C SER A 26 45.68 -24.04 26.00
N THR A 27 46.05 -23.10 26.87
CA THR A 27 46.48 -23.33 28.26
C THR A 27 47.02 -22.04 28.88
N GLY A 28 46.72 -21.86 30.17
CA GLY A 28 46.85 -20.60 30.89
C GLY A 28 48.28 -20.16 31.20
N ASN A 29 48.41 -18.92 31.64
CA ASN A 29 49.14 -18.64 32.87
C ASN A 29 48.77 -17.29 33.48
N GLN A 30 48.37 -17.39 34.75
CA GLN A 30 48.76 -16.54 35.88
C GLN A 30 48.58 -15.03 35.80
N ARG A 31 47.62 -14.58 36.63
CA ARG A 31 47.68 -13.28 37.32
C ARG A 31 48.99 -13.18 38.09
N ASN A 32 49.64 -12.02 37.98
CA ASN A 32 50.40 -11.44 39.08
C ASN A 32 49.96 -9.99 39.33
N PRO A 33 50.11 -9.50 40.57
CA PRO A 33 49.25 -8.46 41.15
C PRO A 33 49.79 -7.05 40.94
N LEU A 34 48.86 -6.12 41.11
CA LEU A 34 49.02 -4.68 41.16
C LEU A 34 50.25 -4.21 41.94
N ASP A 35 51.06 -3.37 41.30
CA ASP A 35 51.91 -2.42 41.99
C ASP A 35 51.09 -1.17 42.37
N SER A 36 51.29 -0.73 43.61
CA SER A 36 50.50 0.24 44.34
C SER A 36 51.07 1.64 44.16
N GLY A 37 50.34 2.54 43.49
CA GLY A 37 50.86 3.89 43.36
C GLY A 37 49.99 4.93 42.66
N TRP A 38 48.67 4.93 42.79
CA TRP A 38 47.87 6.10 42.36
C TRP A 38 46.68 6.37 43.28
N THR A 39 46.95 7.02 44.41
CA THR A 39 45.98 7.82 45.16
C THR A 39 46.28 9.30 44.92
N THR A 40 45.76 9.88 43.84
CA THR A 40 45.59 11.35 43.76
C THR A 40 44.34 11.73 42.98
N LYS A 41 43.28 11.95 43.77
CA LYS A 41 42.26 12.99 43.64
C LYS A 41 41.74 13.36 42.23
N ALA A 42 40.49 12.97 42.00
CA ALA A 42 39.36 13.88 42.15
C ALA A 42 39.45 15.30 41.52
N LYS A 43 39.81 15.42 40.23
CA LYS A 43 39.65 16.71 39.50
C LYS A 43 38.94 16.64 38.14
N TYR A 44 38.38 15.49 37.77
CA TYR A 44 37.91 15.24 36.40
C TYR A 44 36.49 14.66 36.31
N GLY A 45 35.51 15.38 36.85
CA GLY A 45 34.09 15.03 36.68
C GLY A 45 33.60 15.18 35.23
N ARG A 46 34.21 16.09 34.45
CA ARG A 46 33.92 16.26 33.01
C ARG A 46 34.67 15.24 32.14
N ASP A 47 35.93 14.94 32.44
CA ASP A 47 36.73 14.04 31.59
C ASP A 47 36.40 12.56 31.76
N ALA A 48 35.79 12.14 32.88
CA ALA A 48 35.27 10.77 32.99
C ALA A 48 34.21 10.43 31.92
N THR A 49 33.57 11.45 31.33
CA THR A 49 32.63 11.26 30.21
C THR A 49 33.37 11.13 28.88
N ILE A 50 34.45 11.89 28.69
CA ILE A 50 35.33 11.83 27.50
C ILE A 50 36.12 10.52 27.48
N LEU A 51 36.68 10.10 28.61
CA LEU A 51 37.38 8.82 28.77
C LEU A 51 36.46 7.62 28.47
N ARG A 52 35.16 7.73 28.73
CA ARG A 52 34.16 6.69 28.37
C ARG A 52 33.77 6.69 26.90
N THR A 53 34.07 7.76 26.15
CA THR A 53 33.87 7.80 24.70
C THR A 53 35.04 7.22 23.93
N ILE A 54 36.23 7.15 24.53
CA ILE A 54 37.39 6.47 23.94
C ILE A 54 37.20 4.96 24.12
N GLU A 55 37.01 4.22 23.03
CA GLU A 55 36.78 2.77 23.05
C GLU A 55 38.09 1.97 22.98
N ASP A 56 39.07 2.43 22.17
CA ASP A 56 40.40 1.82 22.06
C ASP A 56 41.43 2.93 21.74
N VAL A 57 42.66 2.82 22.24
CA VAL A 57 43.78 3.73 21.90
C VAL A 57 45.01 2.89 21.67
N ARG A 58 45.66 3.07 20.51
CA ARG A 58 46.89 2.38 20.16
C ARG A 58 47.94 3.37 19.68
N THR A 59 49.13 3.21 20.22
CA THR A 59 50.32 3.92 19.74
C THR A 59 51.01 3.07 18.69
N ARG A 60 51.05 3.55 17.45
CA ARG A 60 51.73 2.90 16.33
C ARG A 60 53.18 3.36 16.32
N ARG A 61 54.07 2.55 16.91
CA ARG A 61 55.52 2.81 16.83
C ARG A 61 55.99 2.44 15.42
N GLY A 62 56.62 3.39 14.72
CA GLY A 62 57.11 3.19 13.35
C GLY A 62 56.14 3.57 12.22
N ALA A 63 55.16 4.45 12.48
CA ALA A 63 54.44 5.10 11.38
C ALA A 63 55.39 6.08 10.68
N ASP A 64 55.51 5.98 9.36
CA ASP A 64 56.44 6.77 8.53
C ASP A 64 55.91 8.21 8.31
N ILE A 65 55.68 8.89 9.41
CA ILE A 65 55.39 10.31 9.49
C ILE A 65 56.65 10.94 10.06
N ALA A 66 57.28 11.86 9.34
CA ALA A 66 58.54 12.50 9.72
C ALA A 66 58.38 13.40 10.95
N SER A 67 58.08 12.79 12.08
CA SER A 67 57.93 13.37 13.41
C SER A 67 58.52 12.38 14.42
N ASP A 68 59.28 12.93 15.34
CA ASP A 68 59.83 12.35 16.56
C ASP A 68 58.76 11.92 17.59
N HIS A 69 57.48 12.10 17.28
CA HIS A 69 56.35 11.65 18.10
C HIS A 69 55.67 10.40 17.54
N HIS A 70 55.41 9.42 18.41
CA HIS A 70 54.70 8.21 18.01
C HIS A 70 53.24 8.52 17.64
N LEU A 71 52.78 8.04 16.48
CA LEU A 71 51.39 8.20 16.06
C LEU A 71 50.44 7.49 17.02
N VAL A 72 49.52 8.24 17.62
CA VAL A 72 48.46 7.71 18.48
C VAL A 72 47.15 7.69 17.71
N VAL A 73 46.53 6.51 17.61
CA VAL A 73 45.22 6.32 16.99
C VAL A 73 44.21 5.95 18.08
N ALA A 74 43.13 6.70 18.17
CA ALA A 74 42.05 6.44 19.13
C ALA A 74 40.72 6.21 18.42
N ASN A 75 39.99 5.17 18.82
CA ASN A 75 38.61 4.93 18.44
C ASN A 75 37.68 5.64 19.42
N LEU A 76 36.80 6.50 18.91
CA LEU A 76 35.93 7.37 19.70
C LEU A 76 34.45 7.10 19.39
N LYS A 77 33.67 6.74 20.40
CA LYS A 77 32.20 6.68 20.37
C LYS A 77 31.60 8.00 20.86
N LEU A 78 31.38 8.92 19.92
CA LEU A 78 30.72 10.19 20.22
C LEU A 78 29.22 9.99 20.50
N ARG A 79 28.74 10.47 21.65
CA ARG A 79 27.30 10.61 21.94
C ARG A 79 26.91 12.08 21.91
N LEU A 80 26.59 12.58 20.72
CA LEU A 80 26.14 13.95 20.55
C LEU A 80 24.76 14.14 21.22
N LYS A 81 24.64 15.17 22.06
CA LYS A 81 23.35 15.60 22.60
C LYS A 81 22.58 16.22 21.44
N LYS A 82 21.45 15.63 21.08
CA LYS A 82 20.55 16.21 20.07
C LYS A 82 20.01 17.52 20.65
N ASN A 83 20.47 18.66 20.13
CA ASN A 83 19.81 19.93 20.37
C ASN A 83 18.47 19.89 19.64
N TRP A 84 17.39 19.88 20.41
CA TRP A 84 16.07 20.10 19.88
C TRP A 84 15.96 21.59 19.62
N THR A 85 16.09 22.02 18.37
CA THR A 85 15.48 23.28 17.97
C THR A 85 13.98 23.09 18.10
N THR A 86 13.33 23.96 18.87
CA THR A 86 11.87 24.07 18.88
C THR A 86 11.47 24.54 17.48
N GLY A 87 11.26 23.58 16.56
CA GLY A 87 10.69 23.90 15.26
C GLY A 87 9.35 24.61 15.45
N GLN A 88 8.99 25.51 14.54
CA GLN A 88 7.64 26.09 14.50
C GLN A 88 6.61 24.98 14.73
N ALA A 89 5.67 25.23 15.65
CA ALA A 89 4.64 24.27 15.99
C ALA A 89 3.86 23.93 14.71
N ALA A 90 4.04 22.70 14.22
CA ALA A 90 3.28 22.22 13.07
C ALA A 90 1.79 22.42 13.37
N LEU A 91 1.08 23.02 12.40
CA LEU A 91 -0.33 23.37 12.53
C LEU A 91 -1.13 22.14 13.04
N GLN A 92 -1.69 22.26 14.24
CA GLN A 92 -2.36 21.14 14.88
C GLN A 92 -3.72 20.93 14.23
N ARG A 93 -3.94 19.71 13.73
CA ARG A 93 -5.19 19.35 13.05
C ARG A 93 -6.30 19.10 14.06
N PHE A 94 -7.53 19.46 13.70
CA PHE A 94 -8.72 19.07 14.46
C PHE A 94 -8.95 17.55 14.45
N ASN A 95 -9.65 17.06 15.47
CA ASN A 95 -10.01 15.65 15.56
C ASN A 95 -11.22 15.31 14.67
N THR A 96 -10.97 14.84 13.44
CA THR A 96 -12.03 14.46 12.48
C THR A 96 -12.72 13.11 12.75
N ALA A 97 -12.33 12.37 13.80
CA ALA A 97 -12.94 11.08 14.13
C ALA A 97 -14.30 11.20 14.84
N PHE A 98 -14.76 12.42 15.12
CA PHE A 98 -15.99 12.70 15.88
C PHE A 98 -17.28 12.26 15.20
N HIS A 99 -17.33 12.12 13.87
CA HIS A 99 -18.52 11.59 13.18
C HIS A 99 -18.93 10.17 13.62
N ARG A 100 -18.04 9.45 14.32
CA ARG A 100 -18.35 8.13 14.90
C ARG A 100 -19.14 8.24 16.20
N ASP A 101 -19.10 9.39 16.84
CA ASP A 101 -19.80 9.70 18.09
C ASP A 101 -21.01 10.58 17.74
N THR A 102 -22.19 9.95 17.73
CA THR A 102 -23.45 10.59 17.36
C THR A 102 -23.76 11.82 18.21
N ASN A 103 -23.37 11.80 19.50
CA ASN A 103 -23.66 12.90 20.42
C ASN A 103 -22.80 14.12 20.08
N LYS A 104 -21.48 13.93 19.91
CA LYS A 104 -20.58 15.01 19.50
C LYS A 104 -20.87 15.55 18.12
N PHE A 105 -21.32 14.69 17.21
CA PHE A 105 -21.76 15.11 15.89
C PHE A 105 -22.97 16.04 15.95
N ASN A 106 -23.98 15.69 16.76
CA ASN A 106 -25.16 16.54 16.96
C ASN A 106 -24.83 17.85 17.68
N GLU A 107 -23.96 17.80 18.69
CA GLU A 107 -23.46 18.99 19.39
C GLU A 107 -22.75 19.95 18.42
N PHE A 108 -21.85 19.42 17.57
CA PHE A 108 -21.18 20.20 16.53
C PHE A 108 -22.17 20.86 15.58
N LYS A 109 -23.17 20.09 15.12
CA LYS A 109 -24.22 20.57 14.22
C LYS A 109 -24.98 21.75 14.83
N ILE A 110 -25.44 21.62 16.07
CA ILE A 110 -26.20 22.68 16.76
C ILE A 110 -25.32 23.92 16.96
N ALA A 111 -24.10 23.75 17.46
CA ALA A 111 -23.18 24.86 17.71
C ALA A 111 -22.82 25.61 16.41
N LEU A 112 -22.58 24.87 15.31
CA LEU A 112 -22.30 25.46 14.01
C LEU A 112 -23.51 26.24 13.48
N ASN A 113 -24.71 25.67 13.59
CA ASN A 113 -25.94 26.29 13.12
C ASN A 113 -26.23 27.60 13.85
N ASN A 114 -26.10 27.60 15.18
CA ASN A 114 -26.31 28.80 15.99
C ASN A 114 -25.35 29.94 15.59
N ARG A 115 -24.07 29.62 15.37
CA ARG A 115 -23.05 30.60 14.97
C ARG A 115 -23.26 31.14 13.57
N LEU A 116 -23.54 30.29 12.60
CA LEU A 116 -23.77 30.72 11.22
C LEU A 116 -25.07 31.52 11.08
N GLN A 117 -26.11 31.19 11.86
CA GLN A 117 -27.35 31.97 11.88
C GLN A 117 -27.12 33.36 12.51
N ALA A 118 -26.38 33.44 13.62
CA ALA A 118 -26.01 34.73 14.22
C ALA A 118 -25.21 35.60 13.24
N LEU A 119 -24.25 35.00 12.53
CA LEU A 119 -23.46 35.67 11.51
C LEU A 119 -24.33 36.18 10.35
N GLN A 120 -25.29 35.38 9.87
CA GLN A 120 -26.19 35.79 8.79
C GLN A 120 -27.08 36.98 9.16
N ASN A 121 -27.45 37.13 10.43
CA ASN A 121 -28.18 38.31 10.90
C ASN A 121 -27.29 39.57 10.86
N LEU A 122 -26.03 39.45 11.31
CA LEU A 122 -25.06 40.55 11.26
C LEU A 122 -24.75 40.99 9.82
N LEU A 123 -24.60 40.03 8.90
CA LEU A 123 -24.35 40.31 7.48
C LEU A 123 -25.52 40.99 6.74
N LYS A 124 -26.73 41.01 7.34
CA LYS A 124 -27.87 41.77 6.79
C LYS A 124 -27.91 43.23 7.25
N GLU A 125 -27.16 43.57 8.29
CA GLU A 125 -27.21 44.88 8.96
C GLU A 125 -26.04 45.80 8.55
N GLU A 126 -24.92 45.25 8.05
CA GLU A 126 -23.72 46.00 7.65
C GLU A 126 -23.32 45.74 6.18
N GLU A 127 -22.85 46.76 5.46
CA GLU A 127 -22.16 46.61 4.16
C GLU A 127 -20.76 46.01 4.41
N THR A 128 -20.66 44.68 4.39
CA THR A 128 -19.42 43.95 4.64
C THR A 128 -18.69 43.58 3.35
N THR A 129 -17.36 43.66 3.38
CA THR A 129 -16.56 43.22 2.23
C THR A 129 -16.55 41.69 2.12
N MET A 130 -16.22 41.21 0.93
CA MET A 130 -16.08 39.79 0.63
C MET A 130 -15.09 39.05 1.56
N GLU A 131 -13.98 39.71 1.92
CA GLU A 131 -12.98 39.16 2.83
C GLU A 131 -13.50 39.13 4.29
N ASP A 132 -14.28 40.14 4.72
CA ASP A 132 -14.90 40.16 6.04
C ASP A 132 -15.97 39.05 6.17
N ASN A 133 -16.75 38.84 5.11
CA ASN A 133 -17.72 37.75 5.01
C ASN A 133 -17.04 36.39 5.15
N TRP A 134 -15.94 36.17 4.41
CA TRP A 134 -15.17 34.94 4.52
C TRP A 134 -14.54 34.79 5.91
N LYS A 135 -13.98 35.86 6.48
CA LYS A 135 -13.36 35.86 7.80
C LYS A 135 -14.35 35.42 8.88
N GLY A 136 -15.56 35.97 8.87
CA GLY A 136 -16.61 35.58 9.82
C GLY A 136 -17.00 34.10 9.68
N ILE A 137 -17.19 33.60 8.44
CA ILE A 137 -17.50 32.19 8.18
C ILE A 137 -16.35 31.28 8.66
N LYS A 138 -15.11 31.66 8.36
CA LYS A 138 -13.90 30.95 8.78
C LYS A 138 -13.81 30.88 10.30
N GLU A 139 -14.04 31.98 10.99
CA GLU A 139 -14.05 32.05 12.46
C GLU A 139 -15.17 31.19 13.05
N ALA A 140 -16.38 31.23 12.50
CA ALA A 140 -17.49 30.38 12.95
C ALA A 140 -17.17 28.87 12.80
N LEU A 141 -16.58 28.47 11.68
CA LEU A 141 -16.18 27.08 11.43
C LEU A 141 -15.02 26.63 12.32
N THR A 142 -13.96 27.44 12.40
CA THR A 142 -12.74 27.09 13.16
C THR A 142 -12.96 27.14 14.66
N SER A 143 -13.74 28.09 15.19
CA SER A 143 -14.12 28.15 16.60
C SER A 143 -14.97 26.94 17.01
N THR A 144 -15.94 26.54 16.17
CA THR A 144 -16.75 25.33 16.42
C THR A 144 -15.91 24.07 16.37
N CYS A 145 -14.96 23.99 15.43
CA CYS A 145 -13.99 22.90 15.41
C CYS A 145 -13.15 22.86 16.68
N GLN A 146 -12.69 24.02 17.17
CA GLN A 146 -11.85 24.10 18.36
C GLN A 146 -12.61 23.72 19.64
N GLU A 147 -13.83 24.19 19.81
CA GLU A 147 -14.65 23.96 21.00
C GLU A 147 -15.14 22.52 21.10
N VAL A 148 -15.76 22.00 20.04
CA VAL A 148 -16.43 20.69 20.08
C VAL A 148 -15.48 19.54 19.73
N LEU A 149 -14.63 19.72 18.71
CA LEU A 149 -13.75 18.64 18.22
C LEU A 149 -12.43 18.60 18.99
N GLY A 150 -11.90 19.78 19.32
CA GLY A 150 -10.58 19.95 19.89
C GLY A 150 -9.44 19.54 18.95
N LEU A 151 -8.23 19.85 19.39
CA LEU A 151 -7.01 19.50 18.66
C LEU A 151 -6.69 18.01 18.79
N LYS A 152 -6.16 17.42 17.72
CA LYS A 152 -5.73 16.03 17.70
C LYS A 152 -4.55 15.83 18.64
N LYS A 153 -4.82 15.20 19.79
CA LYS A 153 -3.79 14.89 20.80
C LYS A 153 -2.73 13.94 20.23
N HIS A 154 -1.46 14.35 20.31
CA HIS A 154 -0.33 13.52 19.92
C HIS A 154 -0.01 12.52 21.03
N HIS A 155 -0.67 11.36 21.02
CA HIS A 155 -0.34 10.30 21.98
C HIS A 155 1.05 9.73 21.67
N HIS A 156 2.05 10.05 22.50
CA HIS A 156 3.34 9.39 22.44
C HIS A 156 3.14 7.91 22.75
N LYS A 157 3.22 7.05 21.72
CA LYS A 157 3.10 5.59 21.82
C LYS A 157 1.88 5.18 22.65
N GLY A 158 0.67 5.44 22.13
CA GLY A 158 -0.61 5.11 22.78
C GLY A 158 -0.86 3.63 23.10
N TRP A 159 0.14 2.76 22.93
CA TRP A 159 0.16 1.38 23.38
C TRP A 159 0.80 1.19 24.77
N ILE A 160 1.52 2.20 25.29
CA ILE A 160 2.12 2.15 26.63
C ILE A 160 1.04 2.48 27.65
N SER A 161 0.85 1.60 28.64
CA SER A 161 -0.13 1.80 29.71
C SER A 161 0.30 2.90 30.68
N ILE A 162 -0.66 3.45 31.41
CA ILE A 162 -0.42 4.46 32.46
C ILE A 162 0.51 3.89 33.54
N GLU A 163 0.26 2.64 33.95
CA GLU A 163 1.11 1.91 34.91
C GLU A 163 2.58 1.82 34.44
N THR A 164 2.81 1.53 33.16
CA THR A 164 4.17 1.51 32.61
C THR A 164 4.80 2.90 32.59
N LEU A 165 4.03 3.97 32.34
CA LEU A 165 4.53 5.34 32.41
C LEU A 165 4.94 5.72 33.84
N GLU A 166 4.22 5.27 34.86
CA GLU A 166 4.56 5.46 36.26
C GLU A 166 5.85 4.73 36.63
N LYS A 167 6.01 3.46 36.24
CA LYS A 167 7.26 2.71 36.41
C LYS A 167 8.44 3.40 35.71
N ILE A 168 8.21 4.02 34.54
CA ILE A 168 9.24 4.81 33.85
C ILE A 168 9.62 6.06 34.66
N LYS A 169 8.65 6.77 35.26
CA LYS A 169 8.91 7.91 36.13
C LYS A 169 9.72 7.49 37.35
N GLU A 170 9.35 6.39 38.00
CA GLU A 170 10.06 5.84 39.16
C GLU A 170 11.50 5.44 38.83
N ARG A 171 11.72 4.74 37.72
CA ARG A 171 13.07 4.42 37.22
C ARG A 171 13.90 5.68 36.96
N LYS A 172 13.29 6.78 36.48
CA LYS A 172 13.99 8.06 36.30
C LYS A 172 14.40 8.66 37.65
N LYS A 173 13.53 8.61 38.66
CA LYS A 173 13.86 9.05 40.04
C LYS A 173 15.03 8.25 40.60
N LYS A 174 14.97 6.91 40.51
CA LYS A 174 16.06 6.01 40.93
C LYS A 174 17.36 6.28 40.18
N LYS A 175 17.30 6.61 38.88
CA LYS A 175 18.49 6.99 38.10
C LYS A 175 19.08 8.33 38.53
N ALA A 176 18.24 9.29 38.91
CA ALA A 176 18.70 10.56 39.46
C ALA A 176 19.40 10.36 40.81
N ALA A 177 18.85 9.49 41.67
CA ALA A 177 19.48 9.09 42.92
C ALA A 177 20.88 8.50 42.68
N THR A 178 21.05 7.57 41.72
CA THR A 178 22.37 7.02 41.36
C THR A 178 23.38 8.08 40.89
N ASN A 179 22.91 9.13 40.20
CA ASN A 179 23.77 10.20 39.70
C ASN A 179 24.17 11.18 40.82
N ASN A 180 23.33 11.32 41.84
CA ASN A 180 23.51 12.27 42.94
C ASN A 180 24.18 11.63 44.18
N SER A 181 24.33 10.30 44.23
CA SER A 181 25.04 9.59 45.31
C SER A 181 26.48 10.08 45.46
N ARG A 182 26.87 10.43 46.68
CA ARG A 182 28.20 11.00 46.99
C ARG A 182 29.20 9.93 47.39
N THR A 183 28.74 8.86 48.05
CA THR A 183 29.61 7.77 48.53
C THR A 183 29.56 6.55 47.61
N ARG A 184 30.60 5.72 47.64
CA ARG A 184 30.68 4.50 46.82
C ARG A 184 29.63 3.46 47.23
N ALA A 185 29.34 3.33 48.52
CA ALA A 185 28.33 2.40 49.05
C ALA A 185 26.90 2.79 48.62
N GLU A 186 26.52 4.06 48.81
CA GLU A 186 25.23 4.59 48.34
C GLU A 186 25.04 4.41 46.84
N LYS A 187 26.11 4.60 46.06
CA LYS A 187 26.06 4.46 44.61
C LYS A 187 25.82 3.02 44.17
N VAL A 188 26.38 2.03 44.88
CA VAL A 188 26.13 0.60 44.61
C VAL A 188 24.66 0.28 44.89
N GLN A 189 24.16 0.66 46.08
CA GLN A 189 22.77 0.44 46.47
C GLN A 189 21.77 1.10 45.48
N ALA A 190 21.98 2.39 45.16
CA ALA A 190 21.14 3.11 44.21
C ALA A 190 21.23 2.56 42.78
N GLN A 191 22.36 1.93 42.43
CA GLN A 191 22.54 1.29 41.13
C GLN A 191 21.80 -0.06 41.06
N ASP A 192 21.72 -0.82 42.15
CA ASP A 192 20.94 -2.06 42.24
C ASP A 192 19.44 -1.79 42.16
N GLU A 193 18.95 -0.79 42.91
CA GLU A 193 17.56 -0.33 42.84
C GLU A 193 17.17 0.16 41.44
N TYR A 194 18.06 0.91 40.78
CA TYR A 194 17.86 1.32 39.39
C TYR A 194 17.81 0.10 38.46
N THR A 195 18.66 -0.90 38.68
CA THR A 195 18.74 -2.09 37.83
C THR A 195 17.45 -2.90 37.91
N GLU A 196 16.90 -3.09 39.10
CA GLU A 196 15.62 -3.79 39.30
C GLU A 196 14.44 -2.99 38.72
N ALA A 197 14.37 -1.67 38.98
CA ALA A 197 13.35 -0.83 38.38
C ALA A 197 13.43 -0.82 36.83
N ASN A 198 14.64 -0.86 36.27
CA ASN A 198 14.86 -0.97 34.83
C ASN A 198 14.41 -2.34 34.27
N LYS A 199 14.59 -3.42 35.02
CA LYS A 199 14.11 -4.77 34.67
C LYS A 199 12.58 -4.80 34.66
N GLN A 200 11.92 -4.23 35.67
CA GLN A 200 10.46 -4.11 35.74
C GLN A 200 9.89 -3.27 34.60
N VAL A 201 10.50 -2.11 34.30
CA VAL A 201 10.11 -1.27 33.15
C VAL A 201 10.24 -2.06 31.84
N LYS A 202 11.35 -2.77 31.61
CA LYS A 202 11.52 -3.60 30.41
C LYS A 202 10.45 -4.70 30.32
N LYS A 203 10.09 -5.34 31.43
CA LYS A 203 9.03 -6.36 31.48
C LYS A 203 7.66 -5.76 31.13
N SER A 204 7.30 -4.64 31.76
CA SER A 204 6.04 -3.92 31.54
C SER A 204 5.89 -3.44 30.09
N ILE A 205 6.94 -2.83 29.54
CA ILE A 205 6.98 -2.38 28.13
C ILE A 205 6.79 -3.56 27.17
N ARG A 206 7.42 -4.71 27.42
CA ARG A 206 7.24 -5.91 26.58
C ARG A 206 5.81 -6.44 26.67
N ALA A 207 5.21 -6.44 27.86
CA ALA A 207 3.83 -6.88 28.06
C ALA A 207 2.83 -5.96 27.33
N ASP A 208 2.95 -4.64 27.50
CA ASP A 208 2.15 -3.64 26.81
C ASP A 208 2.28 -3.76 25.29
N LYS A 209 3.51 -3.89 24.77
CA LYS A 209 3.75 -4.09 23.34
C LYS A 209 3.09 -5.38 22.85
N LYS A 210 3.19 -6.47 23.60
CA LYS A 210 2.56 -7.76 23.25
C LYS A 210 1.04 -7.62 23.22
N LYS A 211 0.44 -6.97 24.21
CA LYS A 211 -1.01 -6.71 24.30
C LYS A 211 -1.49 -5.89 23.10
N TYR A 212 -0.82 -4.78 22.81
CA TYR A 212 -1.16 -3.92 21.69
C TYR A 212 -1.05 -4.61 20.32
N VAL A 213 0.02 -5.38 20.08
CA VAL A 213 0.15 -6.13 18.82
C VAL A 213 -0.95 -7.19 18.72
N LYS A 214 -1.34 -7.83 19.84
CA LYS A 214 -2.44 -8.79 19.89
C LYS A 214 -3.78 -8.13 19.57
N GLU A 215 -4.07 -6.95 20.10
CA GLU A 215 -5.30 -6.18 19.80
C GLU A 215 -5.36 -5.71 18.34
N LEU A 216 -4.22 -5.29 17.78
CA LEU A 216 -4.14 -4.96 16.35
C LEU A 216 -4.35 -6.19 15.48
N ALA A 217 -3.78 -7.32 15.88
CA ALA A 217 -3.99 -8.60 15.21
C ALA A 217 -5.47 -8.97 15.22
N THR A 218 -6.14 -9.01 16.39
CA THR A 218 -7.58 -9.32 16.50
C THR A 218 -8.45 -8.39 15.67
N THR A 219 -8.11 -7.09 15.64
CA THR A 219 -8.79 -6.11 14.78
C THR A 219 -8.62 -6.44 13.30
N ALA A 220 -7.41 -6.80 12.86
CA ALA A 220 -7.15 -7.22 11.48
C ALA A 220 -7.93 -8.51 11.14
N GLU A 221 -8.02 -9.48 12.05
CA GLU A 221 -8.78 -10.72 11.82
C GLU A 221 -10.29 -10.44 11.69
N LYS A 222 -10.83 -9.58 12.56
CA LYS A 222 -12.23 -9.15 12.51
C LYS A 222 -12.54 -8.43 11.19
N ALA A 223 -11.75 -7.42 10.85
CA ALA A 223 -11.91 -6.66 9.61
C ALA A 223 -11.79 -7.57 8.36
N ALA A 224 -10.91 -8.58 8.41
CA ALA A 224 -10.84 -9.60 7.38
C ALA A 224 -12.17 -10.39 7.30
N ARG A 225 -12.68 -10.94 8.40
CA ARG A 225 -13.95 -11.70 8.39
C ARG A 225 -15.11 -10.88 7.82
N GLU A 226 -15.19 -9.60 8.15
CA GLU A 226 -16.24 -8.67 7.71
C GLU A 226 -16.04 -8.13 6.28
N GLY A 227 -14.90 -8.43 5.63
CA GLY A 227 -14.57 -7.87 4.31
C GLY A 227 -14.19 -6.38 4.33
N ASN A 228 -13.97 -5.78 5.50
CA ASN A 228 -13.59 -4.38 5.66
C ASN A 228 -12.10 -4.15 5.34
N MET A 229 -11.81 -4.04 4.04
CA MET A 229 -10.43 -3.93 3.53
C MET A 229 -9.68 -2.69 4.05
N LYS A 230 -10.40 -1.57 4.30
CA LYS A 230 -9.79 -0.33 4.80
C LYS A 230 -9.23 -0.52 6.21
N GLN A 231 -10.05 -1.08 7.12
CA GLN A 231 -9.60 -1.35 8.49
C GLN A 231 -8.49 -2.41 8.53
N LEU A 232 -8.59 -3.46 7.70
CA LEU A 232 -7.54 -4.46 7.57
C LEU A 232 -6.21 -3.81 7.13
N TYR A 233 -6.24 -2.94 6.13
CA TYR A 233 -5.06 -2.22 5.65
C TYR A 233 -4.47 -1.31 6.74
N ASP A 234 -5.31 -0.53 7.43
CA ASP A 234 -4.86 0.37 8.50
C ASP A 234 -4.24 -0.41 9.68
N ALA A 235 -4.83 -1.52 10.10
CA ALA A 235 -4.29 -2.39 11.13
C ALA A 235 -2.96 -3.03 10.69
N THR A 236 -2.90 -3.55 9.47
CA THR A 236 -1.69 -4.12 8.86
C THR A 236 -0.55 -3.09 8.80
N LYS A 237 -0.87 -1.85 8.40
CA LYS A 237 0.09 -0.74 8.33
C LYS A 237 0.64 -0.37 9.70
N LYS A 238 -0.18 -0.45 10.76
CA LYS A 238 0.27 -0.27 12.15
C LYS A 238 1.16 -1.42 12.62
N LEU A 239 0.80 -2.66 12.27
CA LEU A 239 1.56 -3.88 12.62
C LEU A 239 2.93 -3.95 11.93
N ALA A 240 3.03 -3.48 10.69
CA ALA A 240 4.27 -3.51 9.93
C ALA A 240 5.40 -2.68 10.58
N GLU A 241 5.06 -1.73 11.46
CA GLU A 241 5.93 -0.64 11.96
C GLU A 241 6.51 0.20 10.80
N LYS A 242 6.62 1.53 10.99
CA LYS A 242 7.20 2.38 9.94
C LYS A 242 8.69 2.06 9.81
N TYR A 243 9.09 1.39 8.73
CA TYR A 243 10.47 1.49 8.24
C TYR A 243 10.64 2.91 7.67
N SER A 244 11.02 3.86 8.52
CA SER A 244 11.42 5.17 8.04
C SER A 244 12.80 5.02 7.41
N LYS A 245 12.90 5.32 6.12
CA LYS A 245 14.22 5.59 5.54
C LYS A 245 14.79 6.82 6.26
N PRO A 246 16.08 6.84 6.61
CA PRO A 246 16.69 8.06 7.10
C PRO A 246 16.56 9.14 6.02
N GLU A 247 16.16 10.35 6.43
CA GLU A 247 16.17 11.50 5.52
C GLU A 247 17.62 11.76 5.09
N ARG A 248 17.83 11.84 3.78
CA ARG A 248 19.13 12.20 3.19
C ARG A 248 19.19 13.71 3.02
N PRO A 249 20.36 14.33 3.19
CA PRO A 249 20.56 15.73 2.83
C PRO A 249 20.14 15.98 1.38
N VAL A 250 19.48 17.10 1.14
CA VAL A 250 19.08 17.54 -0.20
C VAL A 250 20.32 18.00 -0.95
N LYS A 251 20.39 17.76 -2.27
CA LYS A 251 21.46 18.25 -3.12
C LYS A 251 21.13 19.60 -3.74
N ASP A 252 22.15 20.43 -3.92
CA ASP A 252 22.09 21.64 -4.74
C ASP A 252 21.91 21.30 -6.23
N LYS A 253 21.92 22.32 -7.10
CA LYS A 253 21.80 22.15 -8.55
C LYS A 253 23.01 21.41 -9.14
N GLU A 254 24.19 21.62 -8.56
CA GLU A 254 25.45 21.01 -8.97
C GLU A 254 25.61 19.56 -8.45
N GLY A 255 24.68 19.08 -7.62
CA GLY A 255 24.64 17.70 -7.11
C GLY A 255 25.40 17.49 -5.80
N ARG A 256 25.89 18.56 -5.15
CA ARG A 256 26.56 18.53 -3.84
C ARG A 256 25.53 18.51 -2.70
N PRO A 257 25.77 17.75 -1.63
CA PRO A 257 24.84 17.67 -0.51
C PRO A 257 24.85 18.95 0.33
N ILE A 258 23.68 19.52 0.59
CA ILE A 258 23.47 20.68 1.46
C ILE A 258 23.50 20.21 2.91
N THR A 259 24.59 20.53 3.61
CA THR A 259 24.82 20.15 5.01
C THR A 259 24.09 21.05 5.99
N GLU A 260 23.83 22.31 5.62
CA GLU A 260 23.14 23.29 6.46
C GLU A 260 21.62 23.13 6.43
N ILE A 261 21.00 23.03 7.61
CA ILE A 261 19.57 22.78 7.76
C ILE A 261 18.72 23.94 7.21
N GLN A 262 19.18 25.18 7.34
CA GLN A 262 18.45 26.38 6.89
C GLN A 262 18.45 26.54 5.36
N GLN A 263 19.49 26.06 4.69
CA GLN A 263 19.58 26.14 3.23
C GLN A 263 18.69 25.10 2.53
N GLN A 264 18.35 24.00 3.21
CA GLN A 264 17.49 22.96 2.61
C GLN A 264 16.07 23.46 2.28
N PRO A 265 15.34 24.20 3.14
CA PRO A 265 14.09 24.88 2.77
C PRO A 265 14.23 25.80 1.56
N ASN A 266 15.27 26.63 1.50
CA ASN A 266 15.47 27.56 0.38
C ASN A 266 15.64 26.81 -0.95
N ARG A 267 16.40 25.71 -0.95
CA ARG A 267 16.53 24.82 -2.10
C ARG A 267 15.19 24.24 -2.57
N TRP A 268 14.26 23.99 -1.66
CA TRP A 268 12.90 23.55 -2.02
C TRP A 268 12.07 24.67 -2.64
N VAL A 269 12.15 25.89 -2.09
CA VAL A 269 11.44 27.07 -2.62
C VAL A 269 11.88 27.31 -4.06
N GLU A 270 13.19 27.44 -4.28
CA GLU A 270 13.79 27.64 -5.60
C GLU A 270 13.34 26.56 -6.60
N TYR A 271 13.41 25.27 -6.23
CA TYR A 271 13.01 24.18 -7.11
C TYR A 271 11.54 24.25 -7.54
N PHE A 272 10.64 24.59 -6.62
CA PHE A 272 9.21 24.63 -6.93
C PHE A 272 8.80 25.91 -7.66
N GLU A 273 9.49 27.02 -7.42
CA GLU A 273 9.33 28.26 -8.16
C GLU A 273 9.67 28.04 -9.64
N GLU A 274 10.84 27.47 -9.94
CA GLU A 274 11.24 27.10 -11.31
C GLU A 274 10.28 26.11 -11.98
N LEU A 275 9.78 25.14 -11.21
CA LEU A 275 8.90 24.10 -11.75
C LEU A 275 7.51 24.62 -12.11
N LEU A 276 6.96 25.53 -11.29
CA LEU A 276 5.56 25.97 -11.39
C LEU A 276 5.42 27.27 -12.21
N ASN A 277 6.44 28.13 -12.23
CA ASN A 277 6.39 29.43 -12.88
C ASN A 277 7.25 29.46 -14.16
N ARG A 278 6.92 28.60 -15.13
CA ARG A 278 7.62 28.60 -16.42
C ARG A 278 7.32 29.91 -17.18
N PRO A 279 8.32 30.55 -17.81
CA PRO A 279 8.09 31.72 -18.64
C PRO A 279 7.17 31.37 -19.81
N ALA A 280 6.37 32.35 -20.25
CA ALA A 280 5.54 32.20 -21.44
C ALA A 280 6.42 31.87 -22.67
N LEU A 281 5.92 31.03 -23.57
CA LEU A 281 6.61 30.75 -24.83
C LEU A 281 6.75 32.07 -25.61
N MET A 282 7.96 32.32 -26.13
CA MET A 282 8.25 33.53 -26.93
C MET A 282 7.35 33.66 -28.16
N ASN A 283 6.93 32.52 -28.72
CA ASN A 283 5.95 32.44 -29.80
C ASN A 283 4.76 31.61 -29.30
N PRO A 284 3.65 32.23 -28.86
CA PRO A 284 2.45 31.48 -28.54
C PRO A 284 1.99 30.73 -29.80
N PRO A 285 1.57 29.47 -29.69
CA PRO A 285 0.99 28.76 -30.82
C PRO A 285 -0.18 29.58 -31.39
N ASN A 286 -0.26 29.69 -32.71
CA ASN A 286 -1.37 30.34 -33.40
C ASN A 286 -2.63 29.46 -33.22
N ILE A 287 -3.33 29.66 -32.11
CA ILE A 287 -4.60 28.99 -31.83
C ILE A 287 -5.64 29.72 -32.68
N GLU A 288 -6.10 29.07 -33.75
CA GLU A 288 -7.26 29.57 -34.50
C GLU A 288 -8.42 29.79 -33.53
N THR A 289 -8.90 31.04 -33.45
CA THR A 289 -10.06 31.40 -32.63
C THR A 289 -11.25 30.58 -33.10
N THR A 290 -11.70 29.65 -32.26
CA THR A 290 -12.91 28.88 -32.51
C THR A 290 -14.10 29.85 -32.49
N HIS A 291 -14.82 29.96 -33.61
CA HIS A 291 -15.94 30.90 -33.77
C HIS A 291 -17.21 30.51 -33.00
N THR A 292 -17.16 29.48 -32.15
CA THR A 292 -18.32 28.99 -31.41
C THR A 292 -17.96 28.85 -29.94
N ASP A 293 -18.68 29.59 -29.09
CA ASP A 293 -18.57 29.45 -27.64
C ASP A 293 -18.94 28.02 -27.22
N LEU A 294 -18.18 27.47 -26.27
CA LEU A 294 -18.53 26.20 -25.65
C LEU A 294 -19.86 26.38 -24.88
N PRO A 295 -20.76 25.38 -24.90
CA PRO A 295 -22.05 25.44 -24.20
C PRO A 295 -21.84 25.24 -22.68
N ILE A 296 -21.20 26.22 -22.04
CA ILE A 296 -20.91 26.25 -20.60
C ILE A 296 -21.85 27.28 -19.97
N ASP A 297 -22.53 26.89 -18.89
CA ASP A 297 -23.37 27.82 -18.13
C ASP A 297 -22.52 28.86 -17.38
N VAL A 298 -22.70 30.13 -17.74
CA VAL A 298 -22.03 31.29 -17.15
C VAL A 298 -22.87 32.03 -16.10
N ASN A 299 -24.12 31.60 -15.88
CA ASN A 299 -24.99 32.20 -14.86
C ASN A 299 -24.47 31.89 -13.45
N PRO A 300 -24.81 32.69 -12.42
CA PRO A 300 -24.40 32.40 -11.05
C PRO A 300 -24.75 30.96 -10.61
N PRO A 301 -23.84 30.27 -9.89
CA PRO A 301 -24.09 28.93 -9.35
C PRO A 301 -25.40 28.83 -8.58
N THR A 302 -26.12 27.72 -8.78
CA THR A 302 -27.33 27.42 -8.02
C THR A 302 -27.01 26.75 -6.69
N THR A 303 -27.94 26.86 -5.75
CA THR A 303 -27.84 26.26 -4.41
C THR A 303 -27.68 24.74 -4.48
N GLU A 304 -28.35 24.08 -5.43
CA GLU A 304 -28.23 22.63 -5.64
C GLU A 304 -26.85 22.24 -6.19
N GLU A 305 -26.26 23.01 -7.11
CA GLU A 305 -24.90 22.74 -7.61
C GLU A 305 -23.87 22.75 -6.49
N ILE A 306 -23.98 23.71 -5.56
CA ILE A 306 -23.10 23.82 -4.40
C ILE A 306 -23.37 22.68 -3.40
N ARG A 307 -24.65 22.36 -3.15
CA ARG A 307 -25.05 21.19 -2.33
C ARG A 307 -24.43 19.90 -2.88
N MET A 308 -24.50 19.70 -4.19
CA MET A 308 -23.87 18.56 -4.88
C MET A 308 -22.34 18.59 -4.77
N ALA A 309 -21.72 19.75 -4.95
CA ALA A 309 -20.27 19.90 -4.84
C ALA A 309 -19.77 19.53 -3.43
N ILE A 310 -20.44 20.00 -2.36
CA ILE A 310 -20.13 19.65 -0.97
C ILE A 310 -20.25 18.14 -0.76
N ARG A 311 -21.33 17.51 -1.24
CA ARG A 311 -21.52 16.04 -1.15
C ARG A 311 -20.37 15.28 -1.80
N GLN A 312 -19.88 15.75 -2.94
CA GLN A 312 -18.82 15.11 -3.73
C GLN A 312 -17.41 15.24 -3.13
N ILE A 313 -17.16 16.19 -2.22
CA ILE A 313 -15.86 16.31 -1.54
C ILE A 313 -15.57 15.03 -0.73
N LYS A 314 -14.31 14.61 -0.66
CA LYS A 314 -13.93 13.42 0.11
C LYS A 314 -13.64 13.79 1.56
N SER A 315 -14.21 13.04 2.49
CA SER A 315 -13.86 13.13 3.92
C SER A 315 -12.51 12.44 4.18
N GLY A 316 -11.79 12.89 5.22
CA GLY A 316 -10.49 12.35 5.61
C GLY A 316 -9.31 12.91 4.82
N GLU A 317 -9.53 13.96 4.01
CA GLU A 317 -8.45 14.71 3.36
C GLU A 317 -7.76 15.67 4.34
N ALA A 318 -6.54 16.09 4.01
CA ALA A 318 -5.85 17.11 4.79
C ALA A 318 -6.43 18.50 4.50
N ALA A 319 -6.65 19.29 5.56
CA ALA A 319 -7.07 20.68 5.46
C ALA A 319 -5.97 21.56 4.85
N GLY A 320 -6.39 22.68 4.28
CA GLY A 320 -5.53 23.72 3.72
C GLY A 320 -5.01 24.69 4.80
N PRO A 321 -4.57 25.90 4.41
CA PRO A 321 -4.12 26.95 5.32
C PRO A 321 -5.16 27.40 6.35
N ASP A 322 -6.44 27.35 5.97
CA ASP A 322 -7.59 27.63 6.83
C ASP A 322 -7.81 26.61 7.97
N ASN A 323 -7.13 25.46 7.94
CA ASN A 323 -7.30 24.33 8.87
C ASN A 323 -8.74 23.78 8.97
N ILE A 324 -9.62 24.10 8.02
CA ILE A 324 -11.02 23.64 8.02
C ILE A 324 -11.07 22.23 7.41
N PRO A 325 -11.55 21.20 8.14
CA PRO A 325 -11.69 19.86 7.60
C PRO A 325 -12.96 19.73 6.72
N ALA A 326 -12.93 18.86 5.72
CA ALA A 326 -14.10 18.57 4.87
C ALA A 326 -15.30 18.04 5.67
N GLU A 327 -15.03 17.37 6.78
CA GLU A 327 -15.96 16.93 7.79
C GLU A 327 -16.82 18.06 8.37
N ALA A 328 -16.23 19.25 8.60
CA ALA A 328 -16.97 20.39 9.15
C ALA A 328 -18.04 20.86 8.15
N LEU A 329 -17.66 21.02 6.88
CA LEU A 329 -18.58 21.44 5.81
C LEU A 329 -19.66 20.40 5.48
N LYS A 330 -19.42 19.13 5.81
CA LYS A 330 -20.35 18.03 5.57
C LYS A 330 -21.28 17.74 6.74
N SER A 331 -21.07 18.36 7.90
CA SER A 331 -21.82 18.09 9.11
C SER A 331 -23.29 18.51 8.99
N ASP A 332 -23.53 19.68 8.41
CA ASP A 332 -24.83 20.17 8.02
C ASP A 332 -24.72 20.82 6.65
N ILE A 333 -25.10 20.07 5.61
CA ILE A 333 -25.00 20.57 4.25
C ILE A 333 -25.96 21.75 4.07
N GLU A 334 -27.13 21.74 4.69
CA GLU A 334 -28.14 22.77 4.47
C GLU A 334 -27.67 24.11 5.06
N VAL A 335 -27.11 24.08 6.26
CA VAL A 335 -26.57 25.30 6.89
C VAL A 335 -25.23 25.72 6.28
N THR A 336 -24.37 24.78 5.89
CA THR A 336 -23.11 25.11 5.19
C THR A 336 -23.39 25.65 3.79
N THR A 337 -24.55 25.35 3.23
CA THR A 337 -25.00 25.98 1.98
C THR A 337 -25.22 27.48 2.19
N ASN A 338 -25.18 28.06 3.39
CA ASN A 338 -25.10 29.52 3.56
C ASN A 338 -23.76 30.12 3.04
N ILE A 339 -22.70 29.31 2.85
CA ILE A 339 -21.49 29.69 2.08
C ILE A 339 -21.84 30.00 0.60
N PHE A 340 -23.04 29.60 0.14
CA PHE A 340 -23.61 29.96 -1.17
C PHE A 340 -23.56 31.46 -1.45
N HIS A 341 -23.91 32.31 -0.47
CA HIS A 341 -23.88 33.75 -0.66
C HIS A 341 -22.47 34.24 -0.98
N LEU A 342 -21.45 33.68 -0.33
CA LEU A 342 -20.06 34.00 -0.65
C LEU A 342 -19.69 33.58 -2.08
N ILE A 343 -20.05 32.37 -2.51
CA ILE A 343 -19.74 31.88 -3.86
C ILE A 343 -20.49 32.68 -4.94
N LYS A 344 -21.72 33.11 -4.65
CA LYS A 344 -22.49 33.98 -5.54
C LYS A 344 -21.84 35.35 -5.66
N ASN A 345 -21.50 35.99 -4.54
CA ASN A 345 -20.82 37.29 -4.54
C ASN A 345 -19.45 37.20 -5.22
N MET A 346 -18.70 36.12 -5.04
CA MET A 346 -17.45 35.86 -5.79
C MET A 346 -17.66 35.83 -7.30
N TRP A 347 -18.79 35.27 -7.74
CA TRP A 347 -19.14 35.19 -9.15
C TRP A 347 -19.53 36.55 -9.74
N GLU A 348 -20.18 37.39 -8.94
CA GLU A 348 -20.67 38.72 -9.36
C GLU A 348 -19.59 39.81 -9.24
N GLU A 349 -18.75 39.77 -8.20
CA GLU A 349 -17.71 40.76 -7.90
C GLU A 349 -16.34 40.40 -8.47
N GLU A 350 -16.18 39.18 -8.99
CA GLU A 350 -14.92 38.61 -9.50
C GLU A 350 -13.77 38.62 -8.48
N GLN A 351 -14.09 38.70 -7.19
CA GLN A 351 -13.14 38.65 -6.08
C GLN A 351 -13.09 37.24 -5.46
N VAL A 352 -11.91 36.82 -5.00
CA VAL A 352 -11.67 35.51 -4.36
C VAL A 352 -10.91 35.75 -3.04
N PRO A 353 -11.25 35.09 -1.91
CA PRO A 353 -10.59 35.38 -0.64
C PRO A 353 -9.11 35.03 -0.72
N MET A 354 -8.27 35.77 -0.01
CA MET A 354 -6.82 35.56 -0.09
C MET A 354 -6.41 34.15 0.35
N ASP A 355 -7.07 33.62 1.39
CA ASP A 355 -6.90 32.24 1.88
C ASP A 355 -7.10 31.16 0.79
N TRP A 356 -7.91 31.45 -0.23
CA TRP A 356 -8.21 30.51 -1.32
C TRP A 356 -7.18 30.59 -2.44
N LYS A 357 -6.42 31.70 -2.51
CA LYS A 357 -5.28 31.89 -3.43
C LYS A 357 -4.00 31.26 -2.88
N GLU A 358 -3.92 31.06 -1.57
CA GLU A 358 -2.78 30.43 -0.90
C GLU A 358 -2.95 28.92 -0.67
N GLY A 359 -1.83 28.22 -0.48
CA GLY A 359 -1.85 26.79 -0.22
C GLY A 359 -0.55 26.26 0.38
N HIS A 360 -0.66 25.21 1.20
CA HIS A 360 0.51 24.57 1.81
C HIS A 360 1.15 23.58 0.84
N LEU A 361 2.40 23.81 0.44
CA LEU A 361 3.13 22.91 -0.44
C LEU A 361 3.74 21.72 0.32
N ILE A 362 3.24 20.52 0.05
CA ILE A 362 3.70 19.26 0.65
C ILE A 362 4.52 18.48 -0.37
N LYS A 363 5.79 18.22 -0.05
CA LYS A 363 6.66 17.36 -0.84
C LYS A 363 6.39 15.88 -0.56
N ILE A 364 6.15 15.11 -1.61
CA ILE A 364 5.96 13.65 -1.56
C ILE A 364 7.06 12.95 -2.36
N PRO A 365 7.80 12.00 -1.78
CA PRO A 365 8.88 11.32 -2.49
C PRO A 365 8.33 10.47 -3.65
N LYS A 366 8.90 10.66 -4.84
CA LYS A 366 8.77 9.78 -6.01
C LYS A 366 9.85 8.69 -5.94
N LYS A 367 9.84 7.80 -6.93
CA LYS A 367 10.91 6.81 -7.13
C LYS A 367 12.20 7.52 -7.54
N GLY A 368 13.33 7.12 -6.97
CA GLY A 368 14.64 7.66 -7.31
C GLY A 368 15.50 7.97 -6.08
N ASP A 369 16.58 8.71 -6.29
CA ASP A 369 17.44 9.24 -5.23
C ASP A 369 16.71 10.36 -4.48
N GLN A 370 16.42 10.11 -3.19
CA GLN A 370 15.71 11.04 -2.31
C GLN A 370 16.54 12.28 -1.93
N SER A 371 17.82 12.36 -2.33
CA SER A 371 18.60 13.59 -2.19
C SER A 371 18.31 14.62 -3.29
N LYS A 372 17.71 14.23 -4.43
CA LYS A 372 17.42 15.14 -5.56
C LYS A 372 15.99 15.69 -5.48
N CYS A 373 15.82 17.01 -5.60
CA CYS A 373 14.50 17.67 -5.58
C CYS A 373 13.55 17.15 -6.68
N GLY A 374 14.08 16.87 -7.89
CA GLY A 374 13.31 16.32 -9.02
C GLY A 374 12.58 15.01 -8.73
N ASN A 375 13.07 14.23 -7.75
CA ASN A 375 12.44 12.99 -7.30
C ASN A 375 11.35 13.22 -6.25
N TYR A 376 10.78 14.41 -6.17
CA TYR A 376 9.64 14.73 -5.34
C TYR A 376 8.48 15.25 -6.18
N ARG A 377 7.27 15.07 -5.64
CA ARG A 377 6.04 15.68 -6.14
C ARG A 377 5.63 16.76 -5.16
N GLY A 378 5.47 17.99 -5.63
CA GLY A 378 4.75 19.01 -4.88
C GLY A 378 3.25 18.73 -4.95
N ILE A 379 2.60 18.67 -3.80
CA ILE A 379 1.14 18.69 -3.70
C ILE A 379 0.76 19.89 -2.84
N THR A 380 0.01 20.83 -3.43
CA THR A 380 -0.53 21.97 -2.71
C THR A 380 -1.83 21.59 -2.01
N LEU A 381 -1.88 21.77 -0.69
CA LEU A 381 -3.10 21.65 0.08
C LEU A 381 -3.82 23.00 0.05
N LEU A 382 -4.89 23.06 -0.75
CA LEU A 382 -5.78 24.22 -0.85
C LEU A 382 -6.88 24.20 0.21
N SER A 383 -7.47 25.37 0.47
CA SER A 383 -8.70 25.51 1.27
C SER A 383 -9.78 24.52 0.82
N VAL A 384 -10.46 23.90 1.77
CA VAL A 384 -11.56 22.97 1.44
C VAL A 384 -12.75 23.74 0.85
N SER A 385 -13.03 24.95 1.33
CA SER A 385 -14.07 25.81 0.77
C SER A 385 -13.76 26.20 -0.68
N GLY A 386 -12.51 26.58 -0.98
CA GLY A 386 -12.07 26.80 -2.37
C GLY A 386 -12.19 25.55 -3.27
N LYS A 387 -12.03 24.35 -2.72
CA LYS A 387 -12.29 23.10 -3.48
C LYS A 387 -13.78 22.88 -3.80
N VAL A 388 -14.71 23.40 -2.99
CA VAL A 388 -16.15 23.39 -3.31
C VAL A 388 -16.37 24.21 -4.58
N PHE A 389 -15.84 25.44 -4.61
CA PHE A 389 -15.94 26.32 -5.77
C PHE A 389 -15.35 25.69 -7.04
N ASN A 390 -14.12 25.18 -6.96
CA ASN A 390 -13.47 24.48 -8.06
C ASN A 390 -14.25 23.25 -8.55
N ARG A 391 -15.02 22.59 -7.67
CA ARG A 391 -15.87 21.46 -8.05
C ARG A 391 -17.09 21.91 -8.86
N VAL A 392 -17.69 23.04 -8.52
CA VAL A 392 -18.80 23.63 -9.29
C VAL A 392 -18.32 23.95 -10.72
N LEU A 393 -17.20 24.68 -10.84
CA LEU A 393 -16.56 24.98 -12.13
C LEU A 393 -16.29 23.72 -12.94
N LEU A 394 -15.65 22.72 -12.31
CA LEU A 394 -15.35 21.46 -12.98
C LEU A 394 -16.63 20.78 -13.49
N ASN A 395 -17.70 20.73 -12.70
CA ASN A 395 -18.93 20.05 -13.10
C ASN A 395 -19.59 20.72 -14.33
N ARG A 396 -19.53 22.05 -14.44
CA ARG A 396 -20.04 22.79 -15.62
C ARG A 396 -19.16 22.61 -16.85
N MET A 397 -17.84 22.66 -16.68
CA MET A 397 -16.90 22.52 -17.79
C MET A 397 -16.79 21.08 -18.30
N LYS A 398 -17.01 20.09 -17.43
CA LYS A 398 -16.73 18.69 -17.69
C LYS A 398 -17.41 18.17 -18.95
N ASP A 399 -18.69 18.49 -19.14
CA ASP A 399 -19.47 17.92 -20.24
C ASP A 399 -19.19 18.65 -21.58
N ALA A 400 -18.78 19.92 -21.52
CA ALA A 400 -18.33 20.67 -22.68
C ALA A 400 -16.91 20.27 -23.15
N VAL A 401 -16.00 19.98 -22.21
CA VAL A 401 -14.58 19.71 -22.46
C VAL A 401 -14.27 18.21 -22.66
N LEU A 402 -15.04 17.29 -22.05
CA LEU A 402 -14.83 15.83 -22.21
C LEU A 402 -15.51 15.24 -23.46
N LYS A 403 -15.33 15.86 -24.63
CA LYS A 403 -15.53 15.19 -25.92
C LYS A 403 -14.22 14.51 -26.32
N PHE A 404 -14.03 13.26 -25.89
CA PHE A 404 -12.95 12.41 -26.38
C PHE A 404 -13.37 11.76 -27.70
N ASN A 405 -12.91 12.32 -28.82
CA ASN A 405 -12.65 11.66 -30.11
C ASN A 405 -12.23 12.74 -31.11
N THR A 406 -10.93 13.00 -31.20
CA THR A 406 -10.34 13.55 -32.43
C THR A 406 -9.38 12.50 -32.97
N GLU A 407 -9.57 12.16 -34.24
CA GLU A 407 -8.60 11.40 -35.02
C GLU A 407 -7.38 12.30 -35.26
N ASN A 408 -6.47 12.36 -34.29
CA ASN A 408 -5.20 13.04 -34.50
C ASN A 408 -4.24 12.07 -35.19
N SER A 409 -4.12 12.20 -36.51
CA SER A 409 -3.13 11.52 -37.35
C SER A 409 -1.92 12.42 -37.67
N ASN A 410 -1.51 13.27 -36.75
CA ASN A 410 -0.36 14.15 -36.94
C ASN A 410 0.83 13.70 -36.08
N THR A 411 2.02 13.75 -36.69
CA THR A 411 3.30 13.57 -36.03
C THR A 411 3.46 14.63 -34.95
N ILE A 412 3.60 14.22 -33.69
CA ILE A 412 3.73 15.13 -32.55
C ILE A 412 5.19 15.57 -32.48
N THR A 413 5.46 16.83 -32.79
CA THR A 413 6.72 17.52 -32.46
C THR A 413 6.53 18.26 -31.13
N LEU A 414 7.51 18.16 -30.24
CA LEU A 414 7.54 18.87 -28.97
C LEU A 414 8.70 19.86 -29.05
N ASP A 415 8.41 21.16 -28.99
CA ASP A 415 9.41 22.23 -29.12
C ASP A 415 10.27 22.18 -30.41
N GLY A 416 9.72 21.65 -31.51
CA GLY A 416 10.43 21.48 -32.78
C GLY A 416 11.25 20.19 -32.90
N GLU A 417 11.33 19.39 -31.83
CA GLU A 417 11.98 18.08 -31.82
C GLU A 417 10.97 16.96 -32.09
N THR A 418 11.33 16.03 -32.97
CA THR A 418 10.59 14.78 -33.19
C THR A 418 10.69 13.89 -31.96
N LEU A 419 9.55 13.40 -31.47
CA LEU A 419 9.52 12.41 -30.38
C LEU A 419 10.34 11.17 -30.76
N GLU A 420 11.33 10.85 -29.93
CA GLU A 420 12.19 9.68 -30.13
C GLU A 420 11.41 8.37 -29.98
N ASP A 421 11.62 7.46 -30.92
CA ASP A 421 11.19 6.07 -30.80
C ASP A 421 12.03 5.37 -29.73
N VAL A 422 11.38 5.01 -28.62
CA VAL A 422 12.02 4.30 -27.50
C VAL A 422 11.78 2.80 -27.57
N GLU A 423 12.85 2.01 -27.44
CA GLU A 423 12.80 0.53 -27.42
C GLU A 423 11.94 -0.03 -26.29
N SER A 424 11.79 0.69 -25.18
CA SER A 424 10.88 0.31 -24.10
C SER A 424 10.36 1.51 -23.33
N PHE A 425 9.08 1.46 -22.93
CA PHE A 425 8.46 2.49 -22.11
C PHE A 425 7.52 1.91 -21.06
N THR A 426 7.26 2.67 -20.00
CA THR A 426 6.32 2.26 -18.94
C THR A 426 4.99 2.98 -19.13
N TYR A 427 3.95 2.22 -19.48
CA TYR A 427 2.58 2.73 -19.60
C TYR A 427 1.69 2.21 -18.47
N LEU A 428 1.09 3.13 -17.70
CA LEU A 428 0.21 2.81 -16.56
C LEU A 428 0.80 1.76 -15.59
N GLY A 429 2.13 1.79 -15.47
CA GLY A 429 2.92 0.93 -14.59
C GLY A 429 3.34 -0.42 -15.18
N SER A 430 2.90 -0.78 -16.39
CA SER A 430 3.34 -1.94 -17.16
C SER A 430 4.42 -1.55 -18.17
N ILE A 431 5.41 -2.42 -18.38
CA ILE A 431 6.48 -2.19 -19.34
C ILE A 431 6.06 -2.73 -20.70
N ILE A 432 6.14 -1.88 -21.72
CA ILE A 432 5.95 -2.23 -23.13
C ILE A 432 7.33 -2.14 -23.77
N ASP A 433 7.80 -3.24 -24.34
CA ASP A 433 9.08 -3.33 -25.06
C ASP A 433 8.84 -3.57 -26.57
N GLU A 434 9.81 -3.23 -27.40
CA GLU A 434 9.78 -3.44 -28.85
C GLU A 434 9.53 -4.92 -29.23
N GLN A 435 9.92 -5.85 -28.36
CA GLN A 435 9.70 -7.28 -28.59
C GLN A 435 8.26 -7.73 -28.32
N GLY A 436 7.44 -6.86 -27.70
CA GLY A 436 6.04 -7.07 -27.31
C GLY A 436 5.87 -8.19 -26.27
N GLY A 437 6.88 -8.41 -25.43
CA GLY A 437 6.96 -9.53 -24.49
C GLY A 437 6.56 -9.16 -23.06
N SER A 438 5.99 -10.12 -22.32
CA SER A 438 5.60 -9.88 -20.91
C SER A 438 6.75 -10.07 -19.91
N ASN A 439 7.96 -10.42 -20.36
CA ASN A 439 9.07 -10.79 -19.47
C ASN A 439 9.62 -9.59 -18.69
N ALA A 440 9.77 -8.42 -19.32
CA ALA A 440 10.22 -7.21 -18.65
C ALA A 440 9.21 -6.76 -17.59
N ASP A 441 7.92 -6.74 -17.93
CA ASP A 441 6.84 -6.39 -16.99
C ASP A 441 6.79 -7.39 -15.81
N VAL A 442 6.82 -8.70 -16.07
CA VAL A 442 6.83 -9.74 -15.00
C VAL A 442 8.02 -9.55 -14.05
N LYS A 443 9.23 -9.31 -14.58
CA LYS A 443 10.41 -9.02 -13.73
C LYS A 443 10.19 -7.77 -12.87
N ALA A 444 9.63 -6.71 -13.45
CA ALA A 444 9.32 -5.48 -12.72
C ALA A 444 8.25 -5.72 -11.64
N ARG A 445 7.21 -6.52 -11.91
CA ARG A 445 6.20 -6.90 -10.92
C ARG A 445 6.76 -7.75 -9.79
N ILE A 446 7.63 -8.71 -10.07
CA ILE A 446 8.31 -9.50 -9.04
C ILE A 446 9.14 -8.59 -8.13
N ARG A 447 9.90 -7.62 -8.67
CA ARG A 447 10.67 -6.66 -7.86
C ARG A 447 9.77 -5.79 -6.97
N LYS A 448 8.65 -5.27 -7.51
CA LYS A 448 7.66 -4.49 -6.75
C LYS A 448 7.03 -5.34 -5.64
N ALA A 449 6.58 -6.55 -5.95
CA ALA A 449 5.98 -7.47 -4.99
C ALA A 449 6.98 -7.92 -3.92
N SER A 450 8.23 -8.17 -4.28
CA SER A 450 9.31 -8.48 -3.34
C SER A 450 9.55 -7.35 -2.34
N THR A 451 9.55 -6.10 -2.82
CA THR A 451 9.66 -4.92 -1.95
C THR A 451 8.47 -4.83 -0.99
N ALA A 452 7.24 -5.05 -1.48
CA ALA A 452 6.04 -5.07 -0.64
C ALA A 452 6.09 -6.20 0.40
N PHE A 453 6.57 -7.39 0.02
CA PHE A 453 6.74 -8.52 0.93
C PHE A 453 7.75 -8.21 2.04
N LEU A 454 8.89 -7.61 1.70
CA LEU A 454 9.93 -7.24 2.68
C LEU A 454 9.46 -6.17 3.67
N GLN A 455 8.65 -5.22 3.23
CA GLN A 455 8.05 -4.21 4.12
C GLN A 455 7.18 -4.82 5.21
N LEU A 456 6.63 -6.02 4.98
CA LEU A 456 5.76 -6.73 5.90
C LEU A 456 6.50 -7.83 6.67
N LYS A 457 7.85 -7.83 6.69
CA LYS A 457 8.66 -8.87 7.39
C LYS A 457 8.24 -9.14 8.84
N ASN A 458 7.87 -8.09 9.56
CA ASN A 458 7.45 -8.18 10.96
C ASN A 458 6.14 -8.96 11.12
N ILE A 459 5.27 -8.92 10.12
CA ILE A 459 3.99 -9.65 10.07
C ILE A 459 4.25 -11.13 9.82
N TRP A 460 5.12 -11.46 8.87
CA TRP A 460 5.45 -12.85 8.54
C TRP A 460 6.10 -13.56 9.73
N ASN A 461 6.99 -12.87 10.44
CA ASN A 461 7.68 -13.40 11.62
C ASN A 461 6.81 -13.38 12.90
N SER A 462 5.64 -12.76 12.88
CA SER A 462 4.78 -12.66 14.06
C SER A 462 4.13 -14.01 14.37
N LYS A 463 4.31 -14.51 15.60
CA LYS A 463 3.61 -15.69 16.12
C LYS A 463 2.18 -15.39 16.57
N GLN A 464 1.78 -14.11 16.62
CA GLN A 464 0.46 -13.70 17.11
C GLN A 464 -0.63 -13.74 16.04
N LEU A 465 -0.25 -13.80 14.76
CA LEU A 465 -1.17 -13.84 13.64
C LEU A 465 -1.28 -15.27 13.12
N SER A 466 -2.50 -15.73 12.87
CA SER A 466 -2.73 -17.03 12.24
C SER A 466 -2.17 -17.07 10.82
N THR A 467 -1.80 -18.27 10.36
CA THR A 467 -1.31 -18.50 8.99
C THR A 467 -2.32 -18.03 7.94
N ASN A 468 -3.61 -18.28 8.15
CA ASN A 468 -4.67 -17.88 7.22
C ASN A 468 -4.68 -16.36 7.01
N ILE A 469 -4.54 -15.58 8.09
CA ILE A 469 -4.52 -14.12 8.00
C ILE A 469 -3.25 -13.63 7.31
N LYS A 470 -2.09 -14.23 7.59
CA LYS A 470 -0.85 -13.90 6.88
C LYS A 470 -1.00 -14.16 5.37
N VAL A 471 -1.59 -15.29 4.98
CA VAL A 471 -1.89 -15.60 3.58
C VAL A 471 -2.86 -14.57 2.98
N ARG A 472 -3.87 -14.13 3.72
CA ARG A 472 -4.81 -13.09 3.26
C ARG A 472 -4.14 -11.72 3.10
N ILE A 473 -3.26 -11.33 4.01
CA ILE A 473 -2.45 -10.11 3.90
C ILE A 473 -1.51 -10.22 2.68
N PHE A 474 -0.91 -11.39 2.46
CA PHE A 474 -0.11 -11.67 1.28
C PHE A 474 -0.92 -11.53 -0.01
N ASN A 475 -2.12 -12.10 -0.08
CA ASN A 475 -2.99 -12.02 -1.26
C ASN A 475 -3.39 -10.58 -1.60
N THR A 476 -3.71 -9.79 -0.57
CA THR A 476 -4.19 -8.41 -0.72
C THR A 476 -3.08 -7.39 -1.02
N ASN A 477 -1.89 -7.55 -0.44
CA ASN A 477 -0.82 -6.56 -0.54
C ASN A 477 0.32 -6.96 -1.49
N VAL A 478 0.64 -8.26 -1.59
CA VAL A 478 1.81 -8.75 -2.35
C VAL A 478 1.36 -9.39 -3.66
N LYS A 479 0.45 -10.36 -3.60
CA LYS A 479 -0.05 -11.07 -4.79
C LYS A 479 -0.81 -10.14 -5.74
N ALA A 480 -1.56 -9.19 -5.18
CA ALA A 480 -2.23 -8.15 -5.96
C ALA A 480 -1.24 -7.25 -6.76
N VAL A 481 -0.08 -6.92 -6.18
CA VAL A 481 0.97 -6.14 -6.85
C VAL A 481 1.69 -6.99 -7.91
N LEU A 482 1.92 -8.26 -7.60
CA LEU A 482 2.57 -9.22 -8.49
C LEU A 482 1.74 -9.45 -9.75
N LEU A 483 0.43 -9.69 -9.61
CA LEU A 483 -0.47 -10.06 -10.71
C LEU A 483 -1.21 -8.86 -11.31
N TYR A 484 -0.72 -7.64 -11.09
CA TYR A 484 -1.29 -6.46 -11.74
C TYR A 484 -0.99 -6.52 -13.25
N GLY A 485 -2.04 -6.48 -14.07
CA GLY A 485 -1.92 -6.55 -15.53
C GLY A 485 -1.67 -7.95 -16.07
N ALA A 486 -1.75 -8.98 -15.21
CA ALA A 486 -1.50 -10.36 -15.63
C ALA A 486 -2.55 -10.91 -16.62
N GLU A 487 -3.72 -10.26 -16.71
CA GLU A 487 -4.78 -10.59 -17.64
C GLU A 487 -4.31 -10.53 -19.11
N THR A 488 -3.39 -9.61 -19.41
CA THR A 488 -2.87 -9.35 -20.76
C THR A 488 -1.48 -9.93 -20.98
N TRP A 489 -0.93 -10.67 -20.00
CA TRP A 489 0.37 -11.33 -20.18
C TRP A 489 0.28 -12.49 -21.14
N ARG A 490 1.32 -12.63 -21.96
CA ARG A 490 1.63 -13.86 -22.69
C ARG A 490 2.20 -14.88 -21.71
N THR A 491 1.39 -15.82 -21.27
CA THR A 491 1.76 -16.82 -20.26
C THR A 491 2.54 -17.98 -20.88
N THR A 492 3.85 -17.80 -21.05
CA THR A 492 4.74 -18.94 -21.36
C THR A 492 5.01 -19.77 -20.11
N THR A 493 5.31 -21.05 -20.25
CA THR A 493 5.68 -21.95 -19.14
C THR A 493 6.79 -21.36 -18.27
N THR A 494 7.77 -20.69 -18.89
CA THR A 494 8.87 -20.01 -18.18
C THR A 494 8.39 -18.82 -17.35
N ILE A 495 7.45 -18.02 -17.85
CA ILE A 495 6.87 -16.89 -17.11
C ILE A 495 6.05 -17.40 -15.92
N ILE A 496 5.18 -18.39 -16.15
CA ILE A 496 4.38 -19.01 -15.09
C ILE A 496 5.29 -19.57 -13.99
N LYS A 497 6.34 -20.32 -14.36
CA LYS A 497 7.33 -20.86 -13.41
C LYS A 497 8.00 -19.76 -12.59
N LYS A 498 8.43 -18.64 -13.21
CA LYS A 498 9.03 -17.50 -12.48
C LYS A 498 8.07 -16.90 -11.44
N VAL A 499 6.81 -16.69 -11.82
CA VAL A 499 5.77 -16.17 -10.91
C VAL A 499 5.50 -17.17 -9.78
N GLN A 500 5.37 -18.46 -10.11
CA GLN A 500 5.12 -19.52 -9.14
C GLN A 500 6.26 -19.68 -8.13
N VAL A 501 7.52 -19.65 -8.59
CA VAL A 501 8.71 -19.73 -7.71
C VAL A 501 8.70 -18.60 -6.69
N PHE A 502 8.40 -17.37 -7.13
CA PHE A 502 8.29 -16.23 -6.23
C PHE A 502 7.16 -16.41 -5.19
N ILE A 503 5.96 -16.81 -5.62
CA ILE A 503 4.83 -17.07 -4.72
C ILE A 503 5.20 -18.14 -3.71
N ASN A 504 5.76 -19.27 -4.17
CA ASN A 504 6.15 -20.38 -3.32
C ASN A 504 7.24 -20.00 -2.31
N SER A 505 8.21 -19.16 -2.71
CA SER A 505 9.21 -18.61 -1.78
C SER A 505 8.56 -17.76 -0.68
N CYS A 506 7.58 -16.93 -1.03
CA CYS A 506 6.84 -16.12 -0.05
C CYS A 506 6.01 -17.00 0.91
N LEU A 507 5.29 -18.00 0.39
CA LEU A 507 4.46 -18.88 1.20
C LEU A 507 5.30 -19.72 2.18
N ARG A 508 6.46 -20.23 1.77
CA ARG A 508 7.39 -20.93 2.67
C ARG A 508 7.86 -20.05 3.83
N LYS A 509 8.19 -18.78 3.54
CA LYS A 509 8.54 -17.80 4.57
C LYS A 509 7.37 -17.49 5.52
N ILE A 510 6.14 -17.42 5.00
CA ILE A 510 4.93 -17.20 5.82
C ILE A 510 4.68 -18.37 6.77
N LEU A 511 4.93 -19.60 6.30
CA LEU A 511 4.84 -20.83 7.10
C LEU A 511 6.05 -21.06 8.01
N ASN A 512 7.05 -20.16 7.98
CA ASN A 512 8.28 -20.29 8.74
C ASN A 512 9.04 -21.61 8.49
N ILE A 513 9.04 -22.06 7.23
CA ILE A 513 9.75 -23.25 6.79
C ILE A 513 11.17 -22.84 6.44
N HIS A 514 12.13 -23.40 7.17
CA HIS A 514 13.55 -23.15 7.01
C HIS A 514 14.25 -24.46 6.67
N TRP A 515 15.38 -24.38 5.97
CA TRP A 515 16.24 -25.54 5.83
C TRP A 515 16.64 -26.06 7.22
N PRO A 516 16.61 -27.38 7.50
CA PRO A 516 16.46 -28.51 6.57
C PRO A 516 15.02 -28.95 6.27
N ASP A 517 14.00 -28.33 6.85
CA ASP A 517 12.59 -28.70 6.65
C ASP A 517 12.19 -28.59 5.17
N THR A 518 11.79 -29.71 4.58
CA THR A 518 11.39 -29.77 3.16
C THR A 518 9.92 -30.16 3.06
N ILE A 519 9.17 -29.42 2.25
CA ILE A 519 7.77 -29.74 1.91
C ILE A 519 7.55 -29.70 0.40
N SER A 520 6.67 -30.58 -0.08
CA SER A 520 6.25 -30.58 -1.48
C SER A 520 5.47 -29.31 -1.83
N ASN A 521 5.47 -28.92 -3.10
CA ASN A 521 4.69 -27.77 -3.56
C ASN A 521 3.18 -28.01 -3.44
N SER A 522 2.71 -29.24 -3.63
CA SER A 522 1.29 -29.61 -3.46
C SER A 522 0.84 -29.40 -2.01
N LEU A 523 1.60 -29.92 -1.04
CA LEU A 523 1.29 -29.73 0.39
C LEU A 523 1.38 -28.26 0.82
N LEU A 524 2.30 -27.49 0.23
CA LEU A 524 2.39 -26.03 0.46
C LEU A 524 1.09 -25.33 0.05
N TRP A 525 0.54 -25.68 -1.11
CA TRP A 525 -0.68 -25.10 -1.66
C TRP A 525 -1.92 -25.51 -0.86
N GLU A 526 -2.01 -26.77 -0.46
CA GLU A 526 -3.07 -27.30 0.41
C GLU A 526 -3.09 -26.57 1.76
N ARG A 527 -1.95 -26.52 2.47
CA ARG A 527 -1.85 -25.85 3.79
C ARG A 527 -2.18 -24.35 3.75
N THR A 528 -1.97 -23.70 2.62
CA THR A 528 -2.23 -22.27 2.45
C THR A 528 -3.56 -21.96 1.75
N ASN A 529 -4.30 -23.00 1.34
CA ASN A 529 -5.48 -22.89 0.49
C ASN A 529 -5.24 -21.95 -0.71
N GLN A 530 -4.13 -22.19 -1.42
CA GLN A 530 -3.72 -21.39 -2.59
C GLN A 530 -3.76 -22.24 -3.85
N SER A 531 -4.30 -21.68 -4.93
CA SER A 531 -4.21 -22.30 -6.26
C SER A 531 -2.88 -21.99 -6.95
N PRO A 532 -2.45 -22.82 -7.91
CA PRO A 532 -1.35 -22.50 -8.81
C PRO A 532 -1.53 -21.13 -9.50
N ALA A 533 -0.41 -20.46 -9.78
CA ALA A 533 -0.38 -19.12 -10.36
C ALA A 533 -1.03 -19.09 -11.75
N GLU A 534 -0.87 -20.15 -12.54
CA GLU A 534 -1.49 -20.26 -13.86
C GLU A 534 -3.01 -20.17 -13.78
N GLU A 535 -3.63 -20.89 -12.84
CA GLU A 535 -5.08 -20.85 -12.66
C GLU A 535 -5.57 -19.47 -12.23
N GLU A 536 -4.82 -18.79 -11.36
CA GLU A 536 -5.22 -17.45 -10.93
C GLU A 536 -5.12 -16.43 -12.07
N ILE A 537 -4.06 -16.49 -12.87
CA ILE A 537 -3.91 -15.65 -14.06
C ILE A 537 -5.06 -15.92 -15.04
N ARG A 538 -5.38 -17.20 -15.28
CA ARG A 538 -6.51 -17.61 -16.12
C ARG A 538 -7.84 -17.08 -15.60
N LYS A 539 -8.11 -17.21 -14.30
CA LYS A 539 -9.32 -16.68 -13.64
C LYS A 539 -9.44 -15.16 -13.82
N ARG A 540 -8.33 -14.43 -13.70
CA ARG A 540 -8.29 -12.97 -13.90
C ARG A 540 -8.55 -12.60 -15.36
N ARG A 541 -7.87 -13.28 -16.29
CA ARG A 541 -8.07 -13.14 -17.73
C ARG A 541 -9.53 -13.39 -18.10
N TRP A 542 -10.14 -14.45 -17.57
CA TRP A 542 -11.56 -14.74 -17.80
C TRP A 542 -12.50 -13.66 -17.28
N LYS A 543 -12.26 -13.14 -16.07
CA LYS A 543 -13.04 -12.01 -15.54
C LYS A 543 -12.92 -10.77 -16.44
N TRP A 544 -11.73 -10.51 -16.95
CA TRP A 544 -11.47 -9.39 -17.86
C TRP A 544 -12.18 -9.56 -19.21
N ILE A 545 -12.06 -10.72 -19.86
CA ILE A 545 -12.73 -11.02 -21.14
C ILE A 545 -14.24 -10.80 -21.02
N GLY A 546 -14.87 -11.34 -19.97
CA GLY A 546 -16.32 -11.18 -19.79
C GLY A 546 -16.71 -9.71 -19.62
N ARG A 547 -15.91 -8.92 -18.90
CA ARG A 547 -16.15 -7.47 -18.76
C ARG A 547 -16.02 -6.76 -20.10
N THR A 548 -15.08 -7.17 -20.94
CA THR A 548 -14.83 -6.56 -22.24
C THR A 548 -15.90 -6.94 -23.26
N LEU A 549 -16.35 -8.19 -23.31
CA LEU A 549 -17.43 -8.65 -24.19
C LEU A 549 -18.77 -7.95 -23.93
N ARG A 550 -19.02 -7.51 -22.70
CA ARG A 550 -20.21 -6.73 -22.33
C ARG A 550 -20.18 -5.25 -22.73
N LYS A 551 -19.06 -4.74 -23.26
CA LYS A 551 -18.97 -3.34 -23.74
C LYS A 551 -19.60 -3.22 -25.12
N SER A 552 -19.94 -1.99 -25.54
CA SER A 552 -20.38 -1.72 -26.92
C SER A 552 -19.39 -2.25 -27.96
N SER A 553 -19.88 -2.69 -29.11
CA SER A 553 -19.09 -3.14 -30.27
C SER A 553 -18.11 -2.08 -30.77
N ASN A 554 -18.45 -0.80 -30.60
CA ASN A 554 -17.61 0.34 -31.00
C ASN A 554 -16.47 0.61 -30.02
N CYS A 555 -16.44 -0.09 -28.88
CA CYS A 555 -15.36 0.09 -27.91
C CYS A 555 -14.08 -0.59 -28.41
N ILE A 556 -13.00 0.18 -28.55
CA ILE A 556 -11.66 -0.30 -28.97
C ILE A 556 -11.24 -1.56 -28.21
N THR A 557 -11.50 -1.62 -26.90
CA THR A 557 -11.12 -2.80 -26.09
C THR A 557 -11.85 -4.09 -26.51
N ARG A 558 -13.10 -4.00 -26.99
CA ARG A 558 -13.85 -5.15 -27.51
C ARG A 558 -13.36 -5.53 -28.89
N GLN A 559 -13.13 -4.56 -29.76
CA GLN A 559 -12.56 -4.78 -31.09
C GLN A 559 -11.19 -5.44 -31.02
N ALA A 560 -10.32 -5.01 -30.09
CA ALA A 560 -8.99 -5.55 -29.89
C ALA A 560 -8.97 -7.04 -29.51
N LEU A 561 -10.04 -7.59 -28.90
CA LEU A 561 -10.13 -9.02 -28.59
C LEU A 561 -10.25 -9.87 -29.85
N THR A 562 -10.98 -9.37 -30.86
CA THR A 562 -11.28 -10.08 -32.11
C THR A 562 -10.42 -9.59 -33.28
N TRP A 563 -9.62 -8.55 -33.07
CA TRP A 563 -8.76 -7.98 -34.10
C TRP A 563 -7.70 -9.00 -34.56
N ASN A 564 -7.49 -9.03 -35.87
CA ASN A 564 -6.46 -9.83 -36.53
C ASN A 564 -5.72 -8.90 -37.49
N PRO A 565 -4.56 -8.36 -37.10
CA PRO A 565 -3.83 -7.45 -37.97
C PRO A 565 -3.34 -8.21 -39.20
N GLU A 566 -3.56 -7.64 -40.38
CA GLU A 566 -3.06 -8.16 -41.65
C GLU A 566 -1.55 -7.89 -41.77
N GLY A 567 -0.78 -8.89 -42.20
CA GLY A 567 0.67 -8.73 -42.34
C GLY A 567 1.41 -10.04 -42.64
N LYS A 568 2.64 -9.92 -43.11
CA LYS A 568 3.53 -11.06 -43.37
C LYS A 568 4.24 -11.48 -42.08
N TRP A 569 4.22 -12.78 -41.78
CA TRP A 569 4.96 -13.33 -40.64
C TRP A 569 6.47 -13.24 -40.90
N ARG A 570 7.23 -12.83 -39.88
CA ARG A 570 8.70 -12.97 -39.90
C ARG A 570 9.05 -14.47 -39.97
N ARG A 571 10.07 -14.84 -40.76
CA ARG A 571 10.56 -16.23 -40.84
C ARG A 571 11.02 -16.71 -39.44
N GLY A 572 10.59 -17.91 -39.05
CA GLY A 572 10.92 -18.53 -37.75
C GLY A 572 9.69 -19.03 -36.97
N ARG A 573 9.89 -19.49 -35.73
CA ARG A 573 8.82 -19.98 -34.85
C ARG A 573 7.83 -18.84 -34.53
N PRO A 574 6.53 -18.99 -34.86
CA PRO A 574 5.54 -17.97 -34.54
C PRO A 574 5.45 -17.72 -33.03
N LYS A 575 5.53 -16.46 -32.62
CA LYS A 575 5.31 -16.06 -31.21
C LYS A 575 3.89 -16.44 -30.79
N ASN A 576 3.71 -16.87 -29.53
CA ASN A 576 2.38 -17.07 -28.98
C ASN A 576 1.65 -15.71 -28.91
N THR A 577 0.35 -15.67 -29.16
CA THR A 577 -0.43 -14.42 -29.13
C THR A 577 -1.49 -14.48 -28.04
N LEU A 578 -1.92 -13.33 -27.52
CA LEU A 578 -3.00 -13.27 -26.53
C LEU A 578 -4.26 -13.98 -27.08
N ARG A 579 -4.57 -13.79 -28.36
CA ARG A 579 -5.67 -14.48 -29.04
C ARG A 579 -5.54 -16.00 -29.01
N ARG A 580 -4.33 -16.54 -29.24
CA ARG A 580 -4.07 -18.00 -29.14
C ARG A 580 -4.23 -18.50 -27.72
N GLU A 581 -3.82 -17.73 -26.72
CA GLU A 581 -4.03 -18.07 -25.30
C GLU A 581 -5.50 -18.07 -24.92
N ILE A 582 -6.25 -17.05 -25.36
CA ILE A 582 -7.71 -17.01 -25.16
C ILE A 582 -8.37 -18.19 -25.84
N LYS A 583 -7.98 -18.51 -27.08
CA LYS A 583 -8.50 -19.67 -27.81
C LYS A 583 -8.21 -20.98 -27.07
N ALA A 584 -6.99 -21.17 -26.57
CA ALA A 584 -6.64 -22.34 -25.77
C ALA A 584 -7.43 -22.42 -24.45
N ASP A 585 -7.63 -21.28 -23.77
CA ASP A 585 -8.45 -21.21 -22.55
C ASP A 585 -9.93 -21.50 -22.84
N MET A 586 -10.43 -21.14 -24.02
CA MET A 586 -11.79 -21.44 -24.49
C MET A 586 -11.99 -22.90 -24.85
N GLU A 587 -11.04 -23.49 -25.59
CA GLU A 587 -11.06 -24.91 -25.98
C GLU A 587 -11.11 -25.80 -24.73
N ARG A 588 -10.35 -25.46 -23.68
CA ARG A 588 -10.41 -26.15 -22.37
C ARG A 588 -11.77 -26.10 -21.70
N MET A 589 -12.62 -25.14 -22.05
CA MET A 589 -13.97 -24.99 -21.51
C MET A 589 -15.05 -25.51 -22.46
N ASN A 590 -14.66 -26.12 -23.58
CA ASN A 590 -15.57 -26.60 -24.63
C ASN A 590 -16.50 -25.49 -25.16
N ASN A 591 -16.02 -24.25 -25.23
CA ASN A 591 -16.78 -23.09 -25.67
C ASN A 591 -16.22 -22.51 -26.98
N ASN A 592 -17.10 -22.00 -27.84
CA ASN A 592 -16.74 -21.22 -29.03
C ASN A 592 -16.96 -19.71 -28.78
N TRP A 593 -16.51 -18.84 -29.70
CA TRP A 593 -16.61 -17.38 -29.52
C TRP A 593 -18.04 -16.86 -29.42
N LYS A 594 -18.98 -17.43 -30.18
CA LYS A 594 -20.40 -17.05 -30.16
C LYS A 594 -21.04 -17.40 -28.82
N GLU A 595 -20.77 -18.62 -28.35
CA GLU A 595 -21.26 -19.11 -27.07
C GLU A 595 -20.65 -18.32 -25.91
N LEU A 596 -19.37 -17.97 -26.01
CA LEU A 596 -18.70 -17.13 -25.03
C LEU A 596 -19.32 -15.73 -24.94
N GLU A 597 -19.65 -15.12 -26.07
CA GLU A 597 -20.32 -13.84 -26.13
C GLU A 597 -21.73 -13.90 -25.52
N ARG A 598 -22.47 -14.98 -25.80
CA ARG A 598 -23.79 -15.25 -25.21
C ARG A 598 -23.71 -15.41 -23.68
N ILE A 599 -22.82 -16.26 -23.18
CA ILE A 599 -22.64 -16.50 -21.73
C ILE A 599 -22.12 -15.23 -21.04
N ALA A 600 -21.30 -14.41 -21.70
CA ALA A 600 -20.77 -13.17 -21.11
C ALA A 600 -21.87 -12.15 -20.79
N GLN A 601 -23.00 -12.16 -21.50
CA GLN A 601 -24.15 -11.30 -21.19
C GLN A 601 -24.84 -11.70 -19.89
N ASP A 602 -24.94 -13.00 -19.62
CA ASP A 602 -25.41 -13.51 -18.33
C ASP A 602 -24.32 -13.37 -17.26
N ARG A 603 -24.46 -12.35 -16.40
CA ARG A 603 -23.53 -12.10 -15.29
C ARG A 603 -23.49 -13.26 -14.28
N VAL A 604 -24.59 -13.97 -14.07
CA VAL A 604 -24.69 -15.04 -13.08
C VAL A 604 -24.07 -16.31 -13.65
N GLY A 605 -24.47 -16.72 -14.86
CA GLY A 605 -23.88 -17.84 -15.60
C GLY A 605 -22.37 -17.68 -15.80
N TRP A 606 -21.91 -16.48 -16.19
CA TRP A 606 -20.47 -16.20 -16.30
C TRP A 606 -19.73 -16.39 -14.98
N ARG A 607 -20.30 -15.91 -13.87
CA ARG A 607 -19.71 -16.09 -12.53
C ARG A 607 -19.67 -17.56 -12.14
N MET A 608 -20.74 -18.31 -12.38
CA MET A 608 -20.80 -19.74 -12.09
C MET A 608 -19.75 -20.52 -12.90
N GLN A 609 -19.55 -20.20 -14.18
CA GLN A 609 -18.56 -20.89 -15.01
C GLN A 609 -17.12 -20.54 -14.63
N THR A 610 -16.85 -19.28 -14.28
CA THR A 610 -15.56 -18.89 -13.68
C THR A 610 -15.33 -19.49 -12.28
N GLY A 611 -16.41 -19.83 -11.56
CA GLY A 611 -16.39 -20.51 -10.27
C GLY A 611 -16.23 -22.04 -10.37
N ARG A 612 -16.87 -22.70 -11.36
CA ARG A 612 -16.73 -24.15 -11.63
C ARG A 612 -15.30 -24.56 -11.97
N GLN A 613 -14.47 -23.65 -12.48
CA GLN A 613 -13.02 -23.85 -12.60
C GLN A 613 -12.31 -24.17 -11.27
N ILE A 614 -12.91 -23.86 -10.11
CA ILE A 614 -12.36 -24.17 -8.78
C ILE A 614 -12.66 -25.64 -8.40
N GLY A 615 -13.83 -26.15 -8.77
CA GLY A 615 -14.24 -27.52 -8.43
C GLY A 615 -13.58 -28.58 -9.31
N LEU A 616 -13.62 -28.40 -10.63
CA LEU A 616 -13.11 -29.41 -11.59
C LEU A 616 -11.58 -29.57 -11.55
N ALA A 617 -10.82 -28.50 -11.32
CA ALA A 617 -9.35 -28.57 -11.23
C ALA A 617 -8.88 -29.27 -9.94
N MET A 618 -9.60 -29.11 -8.82
CA MET A 618 -9.29 -29.83 -7.58
C MET A 618 -9.62 -31.32 -7.64
N SER A 619 -10.61 -31.71 -8.45
CA SER A 619 -11.04 -33.11 -8.59
C SER A 619 -10.18 -33.93 -9.55
N LEU A 620 -9.54 -33.32 -10.54
CA LEU A 620 -8.75 -34.05 -11.55
C LEU A 620 -7.28 -34.33 -11.14
N GLU A 621 -6.77 -33.70 -10.08
CA GLU A 621 -5.39 -33.93 -9.58
C GLU A 621 -5.31 -34.89 -8.38
N ASN A 622 -6.42 -35.49 -7.95
CA ASN A 622 -6.45 -36.43 -6.83
C ASN A 622 -6.62 -37.88 -7.35
N PRO A 623 -5.60 -38.77 -7.28
CA PRO A 623 -5.66 -40.12 -7.85
C PRO A 623 -6.64 -41.08 -7.14
N ASN A 624 -7.45 -40.58 -6.20
CA ASN A 624 -8.37 -41.36 -5.38
C ASN A 624 -9.86 -41.09 -5.68
N ILE A 625 -10.19 -40.45 -6.81
CA ILE A 625 -11.58 -40.16 -7.19
C ILE A 625 -11.82 -40.63 -8.63
N ASP A 626 -12.52 -41.76 -8.78
CA ASP A 626 -13.13 -42.13 -10.06
C ASP A 626 -14.38 -41.27 -10.28
N VAL A 627 -14.37 -40.44 -11.33
CA VAL A 627 -15.53 -39.65 -11.75
C VAL A 627 -16.12 -40.29 -13.00
N CYS A 628 -17.25 -41.00 -12.85
CA CYS A 628 -18.08 -41.36 -13.99
C CYS A 628 -18.94 -40.14 -14.39
N CYS A 629 -18.67 -39.58 -15.57
CA CYS A 629 -19.58 -38.64 -16.22
C CYS A 629 -20.68 -39.43 -16.94
N LEU A 630 -21.94 -39.28 -16.54
CA LEU A 630 -23.07 -39.65 -17.38
C LEU A 630 -23.64 -38.38 -18.00
N SER A 631 -23.60 -38.32 -19.33
CA SER A 631 -24.24 -37.32 -20.17
C SER A 631 -25.76 -37.45 -20.11
N GLU A 632 -26.41 -36.31 -20.31
CA GLU A 632 -27.85 -36.05 -20.53
C GLU A 632 -28.73 -37.28 -20.85
N ILE A 633 -29.71 -37.56 -19.98
CA ILE A 633 -30.92 -38.30 -20.34
C ILE A 633 -32.12 -37.43 -19.96
N ARG A 634 -32.92 -37.04 -20.96
CA ARG A 634 -34.30 -36.57 -20.76
C ARG A 634 -35.13 -37.77 -20.33
N ILE A 635 -35.74 -37.73 -19.15
CA ILE A 635 -36.77 -38.70 -18.77
C ILE A 635 -38.11 -37.96 -18.80
N GLN A 636 -38.95 -38.35 -19.76
CA GLN A 636 -40.40 -38.09 -19.72
C GLN A 636 -41.03 -39.10 -18.76
N ASP A 637 -42.11 -38.68 -18.12
CA ASP A 637 -42.82 -39.33 -17.02
C ASP A 637 -42.90 -40.87 -17.06
N SER A 638 -42.72 -41.45 -15.87
CA SER A 638 -43.37 -42.64 -15.28
C SER A 638 -42.43 -43.71 -14.70
N GLY A 639 -42.50 -43.87 -13.37
CA GLY A 639 -42.61 -45.17 -12.69
C GLY A 639 -41.51 -46.24 -12.72
N GLU A 640 -40.38 -46.12 -13.43
CA GLU A 640 -39.41 -47.24 -13.49
C GLU A 640 -38.11 -47.01 -12.68
N ALA A 641 -37.77 -48.01 -11.84
CA ALA A 641 -36.54 -48.06 -11.05
C ALA A 641 -35.30 -48.29 -11.95
N VAL A 642 -34.28 -47.44 -11.79
CA VAL A 642 -33.03 -47.56 -12.55
C VAL A 642 -32.13 -48.62 -11.93
N GLN A 643 -31.81 -49.68 -12.68
CA GLN A 643 -30.80 -50.68 -12.30
C GLN A 643 -29.40 -50.23 -12.72
N ILE A 644 -28.45 -50.23 -11.78
CA ILE A 644 -27.04 -49.94 -12.04
C ILE A 644 -26.19 -51.13 -11.59
N ARG A 645 -25.32 -51.64 -12.49
CA ARG A 645 -24.31 -52.67 -12.16
C ARG A 645 -22.99 -52.02 -11.76
N SER A 646 -22.35 -52.56 -10.73
CA SER A 646 -20.99 -52.18 -10.32
C SER A 646 -19.95 -52.58 -11.40
N PRO A 647 -18.90 -51.78 -11.65
CA PRO A 647 -17.83 -52.14 -12.59
C PRO A 647 -16.76 -53.07 -11.98
N THR A 648 -16.85 -53.47 -10.71
CA THR A 648 -15.80 -54.26 -10.04
C THR A 648 -16.12 -55.76 -10.04
N VAL A 649 -15.19 -56.57 -10.57
CA VAL A 649 -15.32 -58.04 -10.76
C VAL A 649 -15.56 -58.84 -9.47
N ALA A 650 -15.40 -58.24 -8.28
CA ALA A 650 -15.44 -58.95 -7.00
C ALA A 650 -16.74 -58.81 -6.17
N SER A 651 -17.79 -58.12 -6.64
CA SER A 651 -19.09 -58.16 -5.95
C SER A 651 -20.27 -58.08 -6.91
N LYS A 652 -21.07 -59.16 -6.99
CA LYS A 652 -22.34 -59.22 -7.73
C LYS A 652 -23.49 -58.74 -6.86
N SER A 653 -23.44 -57.51 -6.34
CA SER A 653 -24.59 -56.89 -5.67
C SER A 653 -25.34 -55.99 -6.66
N LEU A 654 -26.63 -56.30 -6.87
CA LEU A 654 -27.58 -55.47 -7.60
C LEU A 654 -28.19 -54.44 -6.65
N PHE A 655 -28.27 -53.17 -7.07
CA PHE A 655 -28.96 -52.12 -6.33
C PHE A 655 -30.20 -51.65 -7.11
N HIS A 656 -31.27 -51.35 -6.39
CA HIS A 656 -32.49 -50.75 -6.93
C HIS A 656 -32.75 -49.42 -6.24
N VAL A 657 -33.03 -48.37 -7.02
CA VAL A 657 -33.40 -47.05 -6.52
C VAL A 657 -34.83 -46.76 -6.98
N CYS A 658 -35.77 -46.67 -6.05
CA CYS A 658 -37.14 -46.23 -6.31
C CYS A 658 -37.28 -44.73 -6.03
N LEU A 659 -37.89 -44.00 -6.96
CA LEU A 659 -38.34 -42.62 -6.78
C LEU A 659 -39.86 -42.64 -6.66
N SER A 660 -40.41 -42.46 -5.46
CA SER A 660 -41.86 -42.28 -5.32
C SER A 660 -42.19 -41.22 -4.27
N GLY A 661 -42.90 -40.19 -4.71
CA GLY A 661 -43.60 -39.24 -3.87
C GLY A 661 -44.37 -38.26 -4.75
N ASP A 662 -45.65 -38.52 -4.97
CA ASP A 662 -46.64 -37.56 -5.49
C ASP A 662 -48.06 -38.06 -5.13
N PRO A 663 -49.14 -37.24 -5.17
CA PRO A 663 -49.33 -36.08 -6.05
C PRO A 663 -49.98 -34.83 -5.43
N MET A 664 -49.65 -33.65 -5.97
CA MET A 664 -50.62 -32.77 -6.66
C MET A 664 -50.02 -31.40 -7.02
N THR A 665 -50.19 -31.05 -8.29
CA THR A 665 -50.19 -29.69 -8.90
C THR A 665 -48.87 -28.92 -9.04
N SER A 666 -48.30 -29.07 -10.25
CA SER A 666 -47.82 -28.01 -11.15
C SER A 666 -46.72 -27.04 -10.70
N SER A 667 -45.61 -27.15 -11.44
CA SER A 667 -44.69 -26.11 -11.93
C SER A 667 -43.38 -25.84 -11.15
N SER A 668 -42.29 -26.08 -11.90
CA SER A 668 -40.93 -25.52 -11.77
C SER A 668 -39.93 -26.14 -10.78
N GLY A 669 -39.50 -27.36 -11.15
CA GLY A 669 -38.12 -27.86 -11.20
C GLY A 669 -37.02 -27.23 -10.32
N PHE A 670 -36.60 -27.98 -9.29
CA PHE A 670 -35.27 -27.91 -8.72
C PHE A 670 -34.38 -29.01 -9.32
N VAL A 671 -33.21 -28.63 -9.88
CA VAL A 671 -32.18 -29.56 -10.34
C VAL A 671 -31.17 -29.77 -9.22
N GLY A 672 -31.24 -30.90 -8.52
CA GLY A 672 -30.26 -31.33 -7.51
C GLY A 672 -29.12 -32.14 -8.11
N VAL A 673 -27.87 -31.83 -7.73
CA VAL A 673 -26.70 -32.67 -8.01
C VAL A 673 -26.56 -33.67 -6.86
N VAL A 674 -26.68 -34.97 -7.13
CA VAL A 674 -26.39 -36.02 -6.14
C VAL A 674 -24.93 -36.44 -6.29
N ALA A 675 -24.15 -36.30 -5.22
CA ALA A 675 -22.79 -36.83 -5.13
C ALA A 675 -22.82 -38.11 -4.28
N ALA A 676 -22.57 -39.27 -4.88
CA ALA A 676 -22.30 -40.50 -4.14
C ALA A 676 -20.84 -40.49 -3.64
N ARG A 677 -20.64 -40.73 -2.35
CA ARG A 677 -19.30 -40.85 -1.74
C ARG A 677 -18.85 -42.31 -1.75
N SER A 678 -17.55 -42.57 -1.83
CA SER A 678 -17.01 -43.93 -1.73
C SER A 678 -17.11 -44.47 -0.30
N ALA A 679 -17.21 -45.78 -0.12
CA ALA A 679 -17.27 -46.45 1.17
C ALA A 679 -16.07 -46.12 2.11
N ARG A 680 -14.93 -45.68 1.55
CA ARG A 680 -13.77 -45.19 2.32
C ARG A 680 -14.00 -43.82 2.95
N ALA A 681 -14.79 -42.95 2.30
CA ALA A 681 -15.14 -41.64 2.84
C ALA A 681 -16.21 -41.74 3.94
N GLU A 682 -17.04 -42.80 3.94
CA GLU A 682 -17.94 -43.11 5.06
C GLU A 682 -17.18 -43.64 6.28
N ALA A 683 -16.20 -44.53 6.09
CA ALA A 683 -15.39 -45.07 7.19
C ALA A 683 -14.61 -43.98 7.95
N ALA A 684 -14.16 -42.90 7.29
CA ALA A 684 -13.44 -41.78 7.92
C ALA A 684 -14.34 -40.83 8.73
N LEU A 685 -15.66 -40.89 8.56
CA LEU A 685 -16.64 -40.05 9.27
C LEU A 685 -17.26 -40.75 10.48
N ILE A 686 -17.25 -42.08 10.52
CA ILE A 686 -17.70 -42.86 11.67
C ILE A 686 -16.76 -42.66 12.87
N ASP A 687 -15.48 -42.37 12.63
CA ASP A 687 -14.47 -42.18 13.68
C ASP A 687 -14.45 -40.76 14.30
N GLN A 688 -15.29 -39.81 13.81
CA GLN A 688 -15.33 -38.42 14.28
C GLN A 688 -16.67 -37.98 14.91
N ARG A 689 -17.61 -38.90 15.17
CA ARG A 689 -18.85 -38.59 15.91
C ARG A 689 -18.87 -39.22 17.29
N VAL A 690 -18.07 -38.67 18.21
CA VAL A 690 -18.41 -38.67 19.65
C VAL A 690 -18.27 -37.24 20.16
N SER A 691 -19.32 -36.76 20.82
CA SER A 691 -19.55 -35.43 21.41
C SER A 691 -20.01 -34.31 20.45
N VAL A 692 -21.32 -34.08 20.37
CA VAL A 692 -22.05 -33.08 21.18
C VAL A 692 -23.53 -33.18 20.81
N ILE A 693 -24.35 -33.55 21.80
CA ILE A 693 -25.81 -33.46 21.80
C ILE A 693 -26.18 -32.13 22.46
N LYS A 694 -26.80 -31.22 21.70
CA LYS A 694 -27.95 -30.34 22.03
C LYS A 694 -28.03 -29.19 21.02
#